data_AF-A0A1T1CJD6-F1
#
_entry.id   AF-A0A1T1CJD6-F1
#
_cell.length_a   1.000
_cell.length_b   1.000
_cell.length_c   1.000
_cell.angle_alpha   90.00
_cell.angle_beta   90.00
_cell.angle_gamma   90.00
#
_symmetry.space_group_name_H-M   'P 1'
#
loop_
_entity.id
_entity.type
_entity.pdbx_description
1 polymer ?
#
loop_
_entity_poly.entity_id
_entity_poly.type
_entity_poly.pdbx_seq_one_letter_code
_entity_poly.pdbx_strand_id
1 'polypeptide(L)'
;MKNALLFICLLAIYTMQAQEKISSKKKKFYVPTIEYAAFPILDNVLTQTTFYQMDKELIQEELILKKKYFNIDGYIKDAANGKLKIFVTIALPKYNSTKVDSIFDKKKGQWNFRVASNYAVQIKVEAKCADKVLLAENFNSIESYFIGVDYQKSELKLAVETHDKAVQVAFLKEDYNVEVLGIDNAIYQSMEKIQKYLNYKLRYSKGESKEKFEFVTTKGHPEYNQLLGFENEITAQMQKVTWEKGLDIKTLQPHLNYLESLLIKYPVAPDNEYLRFIVLNNLAQTYFLLENREKALLFANLLIENDKLDSRGSTIVKRVNNAFFVDKISRRHTTRFTELKKLGLKIAEEKEELRLAFFEKIQQQDADWELEKSNREANLLKSKNLRLNMLDSIAYQSKPDLLAKVVASLGGSQALKSIEKAHLFSKLFVEGNRITLTEEKWATASNYLLKKKMPENYYEIVNGAEAWTHDDRETGVNAKWAKETSYGHNLLAKNLDLIHFLSDFRLDLWNDLELLEDQIVEGTPCYHLNYFEKTLNSANRSIPKTDYHVFIDKATYRILASEKTEFDNGNKSFFERKLFLDYRPIAALNAGALPHKITYEIEDFNGDTFYQELREKIDINPVFGNRIFIKEVYFGGFK
;
A
#
# COMPACT_ATOMS: atom_id res chain seq x y z
N MET A 1 -18.84 3.46 59.47
CA MET A 1 -17.84 4.05 58.53
C MET A 1 -16.69 3.11 58.17
N LYS A 2 -16.12 2.31 59.08
CA LYS A 2 -15.05 1.34 58.76
C LYS A 2 -15.45 0.28 57.70
N ASN A 3 -16.69 -0.24 57.77
CA ASN A 3 -17.15 -1.27 56.82
C ASN A 3 -17.45 -0.71 55.41
N ALA A 4 -17.85 0.56 55.31
CA ALA A 4 -18.05 1.23 54.02
C ALA A 4 -16.72 1.53 53.33
N LEU A 5 -15.69 1.92 54.09
CA LEU A 5 -14.34 2.11 53.57
C LEU A 5 -13.73 0.79 53.07
N LEU A 6 -13.95 -0.30 53.80
CA LEU A 6 -13.51 -1.64 53.40
C LEU A 6 -14.20 -2.10 52.09
N PHE A 7 -15.49 -1.80 51.93
CA PHE A 7 -16.26 -2.12 50.72
C PHE A 7 -15.81 -1.28 49.51
N ILE A 8 -15.51 0.00 49.71
CA ILE A 8 -14.97 0.89 48.65
C ILE A 8 -13.55 0.46 48.26
N CYS A 9 -12.70 0.07 49.22
CA CYS A 9 -11.38 -0.49 48.92
C CYS A 9 -11.49 -1.85 48.21
N LEU A 10 -12.42 -2.72 48.59
CA LEU A 10 -12.67 -4.00 47.91
C LEU A 10 -13.24 -3.81 46.50
N LEU A 11 -14.10 -2.80 46.28
CA LEU A 11 -14.57 -2.42 44.94
C LEU A 11 -13.43 -1.86 44.08
N ALA A 12 -12.53 -1.05 44.64
CA ALA A 12 -11.35 -0.54 43.94
C ALA A 12 -10.34 -1.65 43.60
N ILE A 13 -10.24 -2.69 44.43
CA ILE A 13 -9.41 -3.88 44.17
C ILE A 13 -10.08 -4.79 43.13
N TYR A 14 -11.41 -4.93 43.16
CA TYR A 14 -12.17 -5.68 42.15
C TYR A 14 -12.17 -5.00 40.77
N THR A 15 -12.18 -3.65 40.70
CA THR A 15 -11.99 -2.94 39.43
C THR A 15 -10.55 -3.00 38.91
N MET A 16 -9.56 -3.32 39.76
CA MET A 16 -8.18 -3.57 39.35
C MET A 16 -7.90 -5.02 38.93
N GLN A 17 -8.80 -5.97 39.25
CA GLN A 17 -8.64 -7.39 38.88
C GLN A 17 -9.47 -7.83 37.67
N ALA A 18 -10.23 -6.94 37.03
CA ALA A 18 -10.69 -7.16 35.67
C ALA A 18 -9.50 -6.95 34.72
N GLN A 19 -8.62 -7.96 34.61
CA GLN A 19 -7.57 -7.99 33.61
C GLN A 19 -8.23 -7.81 32.24
N GLU A 20 -8.13 -6.60 31.68
CA GLU A 20 -8.71 -6.26 30.39
C GLU A 20 -8.30 -7.34 29.39
N LYS A 21 -9.26 -7.98 28.73
CA LYS A 21 -9.00 -8.97 27.69
C LYS A 21 -8.03 -8.34 26.68
N ILE A 22 -6.79 -8.78 26.74
CA ILE A 22 -5.74 -8.24 25.89
C ILE A 22 -5.96 -8.78 24.47
N SER A 23 -6.01 -7.89 23.49
CA SER A 23 -6.18 -8.22 22.07
C SER A 23 -4.90 -7.89 21.30
N SER A 24 -4.68 -8.57 20.18
CA SER A 24 -3.52 -8.35 19.33
C SER A 24 -3.87 -8.20 17.86
N LYS A 25 -2.95 -7.58 17.11
CA LYS A 25 -2.91 -7.56 15.65
C LYS A 25 -1.67 -8.28 15.14
N LYS A 26 -1.82 -9.00 14.03
CA LYS A 26 -0.74 -9.69 13.34
C LYS A 26 -0.10 -8.77 12.31
N LYS A 27 1.23 -8.66 12.32
CA LYS A 27 1.99 -7.97 11.27
C LYS A 27 2.95 -8.93 10.59
N LYS A 28 2.98 -8.89 9.26
CA LYS A 28 3.85 -9.73 8.42
C LYS A 28 4.94 -8.85 7.83
N PHE A 29 6.18 -9.30 7.90
CA PHE A 29 7.32 -8.67 7.26
C PHE A 29 7.95 -9.64 6.27
N TYR A 30 8.42 -9.10 5.16
CA TYR A 30 9.10 -9.83 4.11
C TYR A 30 10.55 -9.37 4.10
N VAL A 31 11.43 -10.26 4.54
CA VAL A 31 12.84 -9.97 4.81
C VAL A 31 13.69 -10.64 3.74
N PRO A 32 14.57 -9.90 3.04
CA PRO A 32 15.54 -10.51 2.16
C PRO A 32 16.47 -11.44 2.95
N THR A 33 16.68 -12.67 2.48
CA THR A 33 17.54 -13.66 3.16
C THR A 33 18.38 -14.44 2.18
N ILE A 34 19.66 -14.65 2.51
CA ILE A 34 20.56 -15.45 1.69
C ILE A 34 20.30 -16.94 1.99
N GLU A 35 20.09 -17.73 0.95
CA GLU A 35 20.14 -19.18 1.02
C GLU A 35 21.59 -19.63 0.82
N TYR A 36 22.15 -20.26 1.86
CA TYR A 36 23.55 -20.68 1.88
C TYR A 36 23.70 -22.09 1.32
N ALA A 37 24.88 -22.36 0.75
CA ALA A 37 25.30 -23.71 0.40
C ALA A 37 25.25 -24.63 1.63
N ALA A 38 25.06 -25.93 1.38
CA ALA A 38 25.07 -26.94 2.45
C ALA A 38 26.45 -27.07 3.14
N PHE A 39 27.50 -26.49 2.55
CA PHE A 39 28.86 -26.57 3.04
C PHE A 39 29.38 -25.21 3.53
N PRO A 40 29.49 -25.04 4.86
CA PRO A 40 30.00 -23.83 5.47
C PRO A 40 31.28 -23.20 4.97
N ILE A 41 32.23 -24.02 4.53
CA ILE A 41 33.54 -23.57 4.04
C ILE A 41 33.43 -22.74 2.75
N LEU A 42 32.32 -22.88 2.03
CA LEU A 42 32.06 -22.14 0.80
C LEU A 42 31.68 -20.68 1.06
N ASP A 43 31.50 -20.28 2.33
CA ASP A 43 31.00 -18.95 2.70
C ASP A 43 31.94 -17.80 2.30
N ASN A 44 33.21 -18.08 2.01
CA ASN A 44 34.20 -17.09 1.54
C ASN A 44 34.75 -17.44 0.15
N VAL A 45 34.04 -18.33 -0.56
CA VAL A 45 34.44 -18.80 -1.89
C VAL A 45 33.66 -18.03 -2.94
N LEU A 46 34.37 -17.23 -3.73
CA LEU A 46 33.74 -16.33 -4.70
C LEU A 46 33.82 -16.89 -6.11
N THR A 47 34.82 -17.72 -6.40
CA THR A 47 35.09 -18.22 -7.74
C THR A 47 34.92 -19.73 -7.85
N GLN A 48 34.44 -20.19 -9.01
CA GLN A 48 34.39 -21.60 -9.35
C GLN A 48 35.12 -21.92 -10.66
N THR A 49 35.69 -23.12 -10.74
CA THR A 49 36.26 -23.71 -11.96
C THR A 49 35.78 -25.15 -12.09
N THR A 50 35.47 -25.58 -13.32
CA THR A 50 35.11 -26.97 -13.62
C THR A 50 36.17 -27.61 -14.51
N PHE A 51 36.60 -28.81 -14.16
CA PHE A 51 37.56 -29.63 -14.88
C PHE A 51 36.85 -30.88 -15.42
N TYR A 52 37.08 -31.17 -16.69
CA TYR A 52 36.52 -32.33 -17.37
C TYR A 52 37.62 -33.34 -17.68
N GLN A 53 37.34 -34.59 -17.36
CA GLN A 53 38.08 -35.75 -17.83
C GLN A 53 37.11 -36.64 -18.59
N MET A 54 37.29 -36.73 -19.91
CA MET A 54 36.39 -37.48 -20.78
C MET A 54 37.15 -38.58 -21.51
N ASP A 55 36.39 -39.57 -21.97
CA ASP A 55 36.90 -40.54 -22.92
C ASP A 55 37.40 -39.85 -24.21
N LYS A 56 38.43 -40.41 -24.86
CA LYS A 56 39.06 -39.85 -26.06
C LYS A 56 38.08 -39.74 -27.23
N GLU A 57 37.05 -40.58 -27.23
CA GLU A 57 36.05 -40.60 -28.30
C GLU A 57 35.07 -39.42 -28.20
N LEU A 58 35.01 -38.72 -27.05
CA LEU A 58 34.06 -37.63 -26.76
C LEU A 58 34.67 -36.22 -26.83
N ILE A 59 35.81 -36.04 -27.51
CA ILE A 59 36.55 -34.77 -27.54
C ILE A 59 35.70 -33.59 -28.06
N GLN A 60 34.80 -33.83 -29.01
CA GLN A 60 33.93 -32.78 -29.56
C GLN A 60 32.90 -32.29 -28.53
N GLU A 61 32.37 -33.20 -27.71
CA GLU A 61 31.41 -32.91 -26.65
C GLU A 61 32.02 -32.09 -25.50
N GLU A 62 33.31 -32.28 -25.22
CA GLU A 62 34.01 -31.58 -24.15
C GLU A 62 33.91 -30.05 -24.27
N LEU A 63 34.02 -29.52 -25.51
CA LEU A 63 33.92 -28.08 -25.77
C LEU A 63 32.51 -27.53 -25.49
N ILE A 64 31.47 -28.31 -25.79
CA ILE A 64 30.07 -27.92 -25.58
C ILE A 64 29.72 -28.02 -24.10
N LEU A 65 30.13 -29.10 -23.44
CA LEU A 65 29.94 -29.32 -22.01
C LEU A 65 30.63 -28.24 -21.18
N LYS A 66 31.87 -27.86 -21.50
CA LYS A 66 32.56 -26.74 -20.84
C LYS A 66 31.82 -25.40 -20.96
N LYS A 67 31.12 -25.17 -22.08
CA LYS A 67 30.30 -23.96 -22.28
C LYS A 67 28.98 -24.02 -21.51
N LYS A 68 28.35 -25.19 -21.41
CA LYS A 68 26.99 -25.36 -20.86
C LYS A 68 26.98 -25.74 -19.37
N TYR A 69 28.00 -26.43 -18.86
CA TYR A 69 28.05 -27.02 -17.51
C TYR A 69 29.46 -26.88 -16.89
N PHE A 70 29.65 -26.97 -15.57
CA PHE A 70 28.67 -26.74 -14.51
C PHE A 70 28.72 -25.26 -14.10
N ASN A 71 27.57 -24.60 -14.09
CA ASN A 71 27.43 -23.22 -13.67
C ASN A 71 26.69 -23.18 -12.32
N ILE A 72 27.39 -23.17 -11.20
CA ILE A 72 26.73 -23.11 -9.90
C ILE A 72 26.30 -21.68 -9.59
N ASP A 73 25.03 -21.51 -9.27
CA ASP A 73 24.45 -20.20 -8.99
C ASP A 73 25.12 -19.53 -7.79
N GLY A 74 25.43 -18.24 -7.92
CA GLY A 74 25.99 -17.40 -6.85
C GLY A 74 27.52 -17.28 -6.81
N TYR A 75 28.24 -17.88 -7.76
CA TYR A 75 29.70 -17.77 -7.89
C TYR A 75 30.12 -16.94 -9.12
N ILE A 76 31.24 -16.25 -9.00
CA ILE A 76 31.98 -15.64 -10.11
C ILE A 76 32.69 -16.76 -10.89
N LYS A 77 32.66 -16.70 -12.22
CA LYS A 77 33.32 -17.68 -13.06
C LYS A 77 34.76 -17.24 -13.33
N ASP A 78 35.72 -18.06 -12.93
CA ASP A 78 37.14 -17.84 -13.22
C ASP A 78 37.77 -19.19 -13.58
N ALA A 79 38.30 -19.31 -14.79
CA ALA A 79 38.88 -20.55 -15.29
C ALA A 79 40.28 -20.83 -14.70
N ALA A 80 40.97 -19.81 -14.18
CA ALA A 80 42.35 -19.92 -13.71
C ALA A 80 42.43 -20.00 -12.17
N ASN A 81 41.60 -19.24 -11.46
CA ASN A 81 41.74 -19.03 -10.01
C ASN A 81 40.49 -19.43 -9.18
N GLY A 82 39.71 -20.41 -9.63
CA GLY A 82 38.56 -20.93 -8.89
C GLY A 82 38.96 -21.56 -7.55
N LYS A 83 38.36 -21.06 -6.46
CA LYS A 83 38.50 -21.65 -5.11
C LYS A 83 37.62 -22.90 -4.93
N LEU A 84 36.42 -22.92 -5.53
CA LEU A 84 35.61 -24.14 -5.69
C LEU A 84 36.02 -24.82 -7.01
N LYS A 85 36.49 -26.05 -6.95
CA LYS A 85 36.87 -26.86 -8.10
C LYS A 85 35.93 -28.04 -8.25
N ILE A 86 35.26 -28.16 -9.38
CA ILE A 86 34.38 -29.28 -9.72
C ILE A 86 35.12 -30.16 -10.73
N PHE A 87 35.44 -31.38 -10.36
CA PHE A 87 36.04 -32.38 -11.24
C PHE A 87 34.94 -33.31 -11.74
N VAL A 88 34.85 -33.47 -13.05
CA VAL A 88 33.82 -34.25 -13.72
C VAL A 88 34.52 -35.30 -14.58
N THR A 89 34.25 -36.56 -14.32
CA THR A 89 34.74 -37.68 -15.13
C THR A 89 33.56 -38.32 -15.84
N ILE A 90 33.56 -38.31 -17.17
CA ILE A 90 32.49 -38.86 -18.01
C ILE A 90 33.04 -40.08 -18.75
N ALA A 91 32.49 -41.24 -18.44
CA ALA A 91 32.78 -42.46 -19.20
C ALA A 91 31.93 -42.49 -20.49
N LEU A 92 32.41 -43.21 -21.51
CA LEU A 92 31.65 -43.43 -22.74
C LEU A 92 30.28 -44.07 -22.42
N PRO A 93 29.15 -43.44 -22.80
CA PRO A 93 27.83 -44.04 -22.62
C PRO A 93 27.73 -45.38 -23.36
N LYS A 94 27.26 -46.40 -22.65
CA LYS A 94 27.11 -47.74 -23.23
C LYS A 94 25.69 -47.93 -23.71
N TYR A 95 25.53 -48.24 -25.00
CA TYR A 95 24.23 -48.66 -25.52
C TYR A 95 23.73 -49.87 -24.71
N ASN A 96 22.47 -49.81 -24.31
CA ASN A 96 21.83 -50.85 -23.49
C ASN A 96 20.73 -51.57 -24.29
N SER A 97 19.76 -50.81 -24.81
CA SER A 97 18.61 -51.38 -25.53
C SER A 97 17.87 -50.36 -26.38
N THR A 98 17.19 -50.83 -27.42
CA THR A 98 16.18 -50.08 -28.16
C THR A 98 14.81 -50.36 -27.55
N LYS A 99 14.07 -49.31 -27.21
CA LYS A 99 12.72 -49.37 -26.62
C LYS A 99 11.72 -48.77 -27.60
N VAL A 100 10.53 -49.37 -27.68
CA VAL A 100 9.41 -48.82 -28.45
C VAL A 100 8.26 -48.51 -27.50
N ASP A 101 7.87 -47.24 -27.46
CA ASP A 101 6.67 -46.78 -26.75
C ASP A 101 5.56 -46.49 -27.76
N SER A 102 4.29 -46.66 -27.36
CA SER A 102 3.13 -46.39 -28.20
C SER A 102 2.20 -45.38 -27.55
N ILE A 103 1.77 -44.37 -28.32
CA ILE A 103 0.83 -43.33 -27.88
C ILE A 103 -0.35 -43.33 -28.84
N PHE A 104 -1.57 -43.40 -28.30
CA PHE A 104 -2.79 -43.33 -29.11
C PHE A 104 -3.18 -41.86 -29.35
N ASP A 105 -3.18 -41.42 -30.61
CA ASP A 105 -3.67 -40.10 -30.99
C ASP A 105 -5.20 -40.14 -31.10
N LYS A 106 -5.88 -39.65 -30.07
CA LYS A 106 -7.35 -39.60 -30.00
C LYS A 106 -8.00 -38.75 -31.11
N LYS A 107 -7.28 -37.77 -31.68
CA LYS A 107 -7.83 -36.91 -32.75
C LYS A 107 -7.77 -37.59 -34.11
N LYS A 108 -6.74 -38.39 -34.36
CA LYS A 108 -6.53 -39.10 -35.63
C LYS A 108 -6.99 -40.56 -35.60
N GLY A 109 -7.37 -41.09 -34.43
CA GLY A 109 -7.86 -42.46 -34.28
C GLY A 109 -6.80 -43.54 -34.54
N GLN A 110 -5.51 -43.21 -34.39
CA GLN A 110 -4.41 -44.10 -34.75
C GLN A 110 -3.32 -44.16 -33.67
N TRP A 111 -2.58 -45.27 -33.64
CA TRP A 111 -1.43 -45.47 -32.76
C TRP A 111 -0.15 -44.92 -33.42
N ASN A 112 0.55 -44.06 -32.70
CA ASN A 112 1.88 -43.58 -33.05
C ASN A 112 2.91 -44.30 -32.17
N PHE A 113 4.05 -44.66 -32.75
CA PHE A 113 5.12 -45.38 -32.06
C PHE A 113 6.37 -44.50 -31.97
N ARG A 114 7.00 -44.44 -30.80
CA ARG A 114 8.27 -43.76 -30.57
C ARG A 114 9.34 -44.79 -30.29
N VAL A 115 10.42 -44.74 -31.05
CA VAL A 115 11.60 -45.57 -30.81
C VAL A 115 12.60 -44.73 -30.02
N ALA A 116 13.13 -45.31 -28.93
CA ALA A 116 14.14 -44.68 -28.11
C ALA A 116 15.33 -45.62 -27.92
N SER A 117 16.54 -45.08 -27.97
CA SER A 117 17.76 -45.78 -27.63
C SER A 117 18.18 -45.43 -26.22
N ASN A 118 18.35 -46.47 -25.41
CA ASN A 118 18.73 -46.34 -24.02
C ASN A 118 20.24 -46.50 -23.88
N TYR A 119 20.86 -45.54 -23.20
CA TYR A 119 22.27 -45.53 -22.89
C TYR A 119 22.47 -45.59 -21.37
N ALA A 120 23.33 -46.50 -20.93
CA ALA A 120 23.87 -46.48 -19.57
C ALA A 120 24.96 -45.41 -19.50
N VAL A 121 24.69 -44.34 -18.75
CA VAL A 121 25.57 -43.18 -18.56
C VAL A 121 26.19 -43.24 -17.17
N GLN A 122 27.50 -43.06 -17.10
CA GLN A 122 28.25 -43.03 -15.83
C GLN A 122 29.08 -41.76 -15.75
N ILE A 123 28.76 -40.90 -14.77
CA ILE A 123 29.45 -39.63 -14.53
C ILE A 123 29.85 -39.56 -13.07
N LYS A 124 31.14 -39.37 -12.80
CA LYS A 124 31.66 -39.11 -11.46
C LYS A 124 31.89 -37.62 -11.28
N VAL A 125 31.42 -37.08 -10.15
CA VAL A 125 31.65 -35.68 -9.79
C VAL A 125 32.33 -35.59 -8.43
N GLU A 126 33.37 -34.78 -8.35
CA GLU A 126 34.05 -34.43 -7.11
C GLU A 126 34.16 -32.90 -6.98
N ALA A 127 33.57 -32.32 -5.94
CA ALA A 127 33.67 -30.89 -5.64
C ALA A 127 34.63 -30.66 -4.46
N LYS A 128 35.66 -29.83 -4.69
CA LYS A 128 36.68 -29.48 -3.70
C LYS A 128 36.72 -27.98 -3.46
N CYS A 129 37.01 -27.58 -2.23
CA CYS A 129 37.40 -26.22 -1.91
C CYS A 129 38.77 -26.25 -1.23
N ALA A 130 39.77 -25.64 -1.86
CA ALA A 130 41.18 -25.87 -1.51
C ALA A 130 41.48 -27.39 -1.47
N ASP A 131 42.04 -27.91 -0.37
CA ASP A 131 42.38 -29.33 -0.22
C ASP A 131 41.22 -30.18 0.35
N LYS A 132 40.08 -29.57 0.69
CA LYS A 132 38.95 -30.28 1.30
C LYS A 132 37.95 -30.75 0.24
N VAL A 133 37.70 -32.06 0.21
CA VAL A 133 36.61 -32.64 -0.57
C VAL A 133 35.28 -32.34 0.14
N LEU A 134 34.36 -31.70 -0.58
CA LEU A 134 33.03 -31.36 -0.08
C LEU A 134 32.01 -32.42 -0.47
N LEU A 135 32.11 -32.90 -1.71
CA LEU A 135 31.18 -33.84 -2.30
C LEU A 135 31.95 -34.74 -3.27
N ALA A 136 31.70 -36.05 -3.24
CA ALA A 136 32.19 -37.00 -4.22
C ALA A 136 31.09 -38.04 -4.49
N GLU A 137 30.53 -38.03 -5.69
CA GLU A 137 29.40 -38.89 -6.05
C GLU A 137 29.56 -39.50 -7.44
N ASN A 138 29.05 -40.72 -7.58
CA ASN A 138 28.96 -41.44 -8.85
C ASN A 138 27.49 -41.45 -9.30
N PHE A 139 27.20 -40.79 -10.41
CA PHE A 139 25.88 -40.76 -11.02
C PHE A 139 25.82 -41.83 -12.12
N ASN A 140 25.00 -42.86 -11.88
CA ASN A 140 24.71 -43.89 -12.85
C ASN A 140 23.25 -43.76 -13.26
N SER A 141 22.99 -43.52 -14.54
CA SER A 141 21.64 -43.37 -15.08
C SER A 141 21.46 -44.16 -16.36
N ILE A 142 20.19 -44.41 -16.70
CA ILE A 142 19.79 -44.88 -18.02
C ILE A 142 19.05 -43.72 -18.66
N GLU A 143 19.62 -43.16 -19.72
CA GLU A 143 19.04 -42.04 -20.46
C GLU A 143 18.54 -42.53 -21.82
N SER A 144 17.41 -41.96 -22.24
CA SER A 144 16.74 -42.35 -23.48
C SER A 144 16.85 -41.24 -24.51
N TYR A 145 17.32 -41.58 -25.71
CA TYR A 145 17.30 -40.70 -26.87
C TYR A 145 16.23 -41.17 -27.86
N PHE A 146 15.30 -40.30 -28.23
CA PHE A 146 14.28 -40.63 -29.22
C PHE A 146 14.85 -40.52 -30.63
N ILE A 147 14.71 -41.60 -31.40
CA ILE A 147 15.12 -41.65 -32.80
C ILE A 147 13.97 -41.05 -33.62
N GLY A 148 14.20 -39.90 -34.26
CA GLY A 148 13.21 -39.28 -35.16
C GLY A 148 11.90 -38.85 -34.50
N VAL A 149 10.82 -38.80 -35.30
CA VAL A 149 9.45 -38.43 -34.87
C VAL A 149 8.60 -39.70 -34.69
N ASP A 150 7.40 -39.57 -34.13
CA ASP A 150 6.36 -40.61 -34.11
C ASP A 150 6.25 -41.38 -35.45
N TYR A 151 6.51 -42.69 -35.42
CA TYR A 151 6.40 -43.60 -36.55
C TYR A 151 5.03 -44.26 -36.64
N GLN A 152 4.59 -44.54 -37.87
CA GLN A 152 3.48 -45.46 -38.13
C GLN A 152 3.93 -46.91 -37.97
N LYS A 153 2.99 -47.81 -37.66
CA LYS A 153 3.29 -49.25 -37.43
C LYS A 153 4.05 -49.90 -38.60
N SER A 154 3.76 -49.49 -39.84
CA SER A 154 4.39 -49.99 -41.06
C SER A 154 5.87 -49.65 -41.18
N GLU A 155 6.32 -48.56 -40.56
CA GLU A 155 7.68 -48.00 -40.69
C GLU A 155 8.57 -48.38 -39.50
N LEU A 156 7.96 -48.81 -38.39
CA LEU A 156 8.62 -49.11 -37.12
C LEU A 156 9.76 -50.14 -37.26
N LYS A 157 9.51 -51.25 -37.96
CA LYS A 157 10.50 -52.33 -38.11
C LYS A 157 11.76 -51.85 -38.84
N LEU A 158 11.58 -51.08 -39.93
CA LEU A 158 12.68 -50.54 -40.71
C LEU A 158 13.47 -49.48 -39.92
N ALA A 159 12.79 -48.65 -39.13
CA ALA A 159 13.43 -47.64 -38.28
C ALA A 159 14.32 -48.29 -37.21
N VAL A 160 13.82 -49.32 -36.51
CA VAL A 160 14.60 -50.08 -35.52
C VAL A 160 15.80 -50.77 -36.16
N GLU A 161 15.60 -51.49 -37.27
CA GLU A 161 16.70 -52.19 -37.96
C GLU A 161 17.78 -51.24 -38.49
N THR A 162 17.40 -50.06 -38.97
CA THR A 162 18.34 -49.05 -39.47
C THR A 162 19.16 -48.46 -38.32
N HIS A 163 18.51 -48.17 -37.20
CA HIS A 163 19.21 -47.66 -36.02
C HIS A 163 20.14 -48.71 -35.40
N ASP A 164 19.69 -49.95 -35.21
CA ASP A 164 20.50 -51.02 -34.64
C ASP A 164 21.75 -51.30 -35.51
N LYS A 165 21.61 -51.23 -36.85
CA LYS A 165 22.77 -51.28 -37.77
C LYS A 165 23.71 -50.10 -37.58
N ALA A 166 23.20 -48.88 -37.40
CA ALA A 166 24.05 -47.71 -37.14
C ALA A 166 24.82 -47.84 -35.83
N VAL A 167 24.19 -48.36 -34.77
CA VAL A 167 24.86 -48.66 -33.48
C VAL A 167 25.96 -49.71 -33.65
N GLN A 168 25.71 -50.80 -34.38
CA GLN A 168 26.71 -51.84 -34.64
C GLN A 168 27.89 -51.31 -35.46
N VAL A 169 27.64 -50.48 -36.47
CA VAL A 169 28.70 -49.88 -37.29
C VAL A 169 29.56 -48.92 -36.48
N ALA A 170 28.95 -48.10 -35.63
CA ALA A 170 29.67 -47.21 -34.72
C ALA A 170 30.56 -47.99 -33.75
N PHE A 171 30.04 -49.10 -33.19
CA PHE A 171 30.81 -49.98 -32.32
C PHE A 171 32.02 -50.61 -33.02
N LEU A 172 31.86 -51.05 -34.27
CA LEU A 172 32.94 -51.68 -35.05
C LEU A 172 34.00 -50.68 -35.54
N LYS A 173 33.61 -49.42 -35.77
CA LYS A 173 34.48 -48.37 -36.32
C LYS A 173 35.06 -47.43 -35.26
N GLU A 174 34.68 -47.61 -34.00
CA GLU A 174 35.04 -46.71 -32.88
C GLU A 174 34.66 -45.24 -33.17
N ASP A 175 33.55 -45.02 -33.88
CA ASP A 175 33.05 -43.69 -34.27
C ASP A 175 31.69 -43.39 -33.62
N TYR A 176 31.74 -42.82 -32.42
CA TYR A 176 30.57 -42.57 -31.56
C TYR A 176 30.08 -41.11 -31.63
N ASN A 177 30.70 -40.26 -32.46
CA ASN A 177 30.31 -38.85 -32.64
C ASN A 177 29.19 -38.66 -33.67
N VAL A 178 28.55 -39.74 -34.10
CA VAL A 178 27.45 -39.69 -35.07
C VAL A 178 26.19 -39.17 -34.38
N GLU A 179 25.72 -37.98 -34.78
CA GLU A 179 24.51 -37.33 -34.23
C GLU A 179 23.28 -38.26 -34.18
N VAL A 180 23.16 -39.19 -35.14
CA VAL A 180 22.06 -40.17 -35.24
C VAL A 180 22.01 -41.15 -34.06
N LEU A 181 23.12 -41.32 -33.33
CA LEU A 181 23.17 -42.17 -32.13
C LEU A 181 22.65 -41.43 -30.88
N GLY A 182 22.66 -40.10 -30.87
CA GLY A 182 22.15 -39.30 -29.75
C GLY A 182 22.88 -39.50 -28.41
N ILE A 183 24.14 -39.93 -28.45
CA ILE A 183 25.00 -40.15 -27.28
C ILE A 183 25.24 -38.81 -26.54
N ASP A 184 25.42 -37.73 -27.29
CA ASP A 184 25.51 -36.35 -26.80
C ASP A 184 24.28 -35.97 -25.94
N ASN A 185 23.08 -36.28 -26.42
CA ASN A 185 21.82 -36.00 -25.74
C ASN A 185 21.68 -36.79 -24.45
N ALA A 186 22.09 -38.05 -24.43
CA ALA A 186 22.13 -38.87 -23.22
C ALA A 186 23.08 -38.26 -22.16
N ILE A 187 24.24 -37.78 -22.58
CA ILE A 187 25.17 -37.07 -21.67
C ILE A 187 24.54 -35.77 -21.16
N TYR A 188 23.94 -34.95 -22.03
CA TYR A 188 23.32 -33.68 -21.64
C TYR A 188 22.17 -33.87 -20.64
N GLN A 189 21.29 -34.86 -20.83
CA GLN A 189 20.22 -35.18 -19.88
C GLN A 189 20.76 -35.52 -18.49
N SER A 190 21.85 -36.30 -18.43
CA SER A 190 22.52 -36.62 -17.15
C SER A 190 23.16 -35.38 -16.52
N MET A 191 23.86 -34.58 -17.32
CA MET A 191 24.51 -33.35 -16.88
C MET A 191 23.50 -32.32 -16.33
N GLU A 192 22.30 -32.20 -16.92
CA GLU A 192 21.24 -31.35 -16.38
C GLU A 192 20.77 -31.78 -14.98
N LYS A 193 20.59 -33.09 -14.77
CA LYS A 193 20.19 -33.64 -13.46
C LYS A 193 21.27 -33.38 -12.42
N ILE A 194 22.53 -33.61 -12.79
CA ILE A 194 23.69 -33.36 -11.92
C ILE A 194 23.83 -31.86 -11.63
N GLN A 195 23.63 -30.98 -12.60
CA GLN A 195 23.66 -29.52 -12.42
C GLN A 195 22.62 -29.08 -11.38
N LYS A 196 21.40 -29.61 -11.46
CA LYS A 196 20.34 -29.34 -10.46
C LYS A 196 20.75 -29.84 -9.08
N TYR A 197 21.35 -31.02 -9.00
CA TYR A 197 21.84 -31.59 -7.74
C TYR A 197 22.96 -30.75 -7.12
N LEU A 198 23.96 -30.37 -7.91
CA LEU A 198 25.07 -29.53 -7.46
C LEU A 198 24.58 -28.13 -7.07
N ASN A 199 23.65 -27.54 -7.83
CA ASN A 199 23.00 -26.29 -7.42
C ASN A 199 22.32 -26.44 -6.07
N TYR A 200 21.55 -27.51 -5.84
CA TYR A 200 20.91 -27.72 -4.55
C TYR A 200 21.93 -27.81 -3.39
N LYS A 201 23.09 -28.44 -3.60
CA LYS A 201 24.10 -28.66 -2.55
C LYS A 201 25.07 -27.48 -2.35
N LEU A 202 25.44 -26.81 -3.44
CA LEU A 202 26.58 -25.88 -3.49
C LEU A 202 26.17 -24.42 -3.73
N ARG A 203 24.93 -24.12 -4.15
CA ARG A 203 24.54 -22.76 -4.56
C ARG A 203 24.56 -21.73 -3.42
N TYR A 204 24.70 -20.47 -3.84
CA TYR A 204 24.25 -19.31 -3.07
C TYR A 204 23.12 -18.61 -3.83
N SER A 205 21.96 -18.47 -3.19
CA SER A 205 20.81 -17.81 -3.81
C SER A 205 20.18 -16.75 -2.90
N LYS A 206 19.46 -15.83 -3.54
CA LYS A 206 18.60 -14.86 -2.85
C LYS A 206 17.25 -15.52 -2.58
N GLY A 207 16.74 -15.38 -1.37
CA GLY A 207 15.38 -15.75 -0.99
C GLY A 207 14.66 -14.65 -0.20
N GLU A 208 13.41 -14.89 0.12
CA GLU A 208 12.61 -13.99 0.95
C GLU A 208 12.01 -14.80 2.11
N SER A 209 12.22 -14.31 3.32
CA SER A 209 11.70 -14.93 4.54
C SER A 209 10.52 -14.13 5.05
N LYS A 210 9.43 -14.83 5.39
CA LYS A 210 8.20 -14.24 5.90
C LYS A 210 8.15 -14.31 7.42
N GLU A 211 8.37 -13.18 8.07
CA GLU A 211 8.38 -13.07 9.54
C GLU A 211 7.04 -12.55 10.05
N LYS A 212 6.57 -13.11 11.16
CA LYS A 212 5.26 -12.80 11.74
C LYS A 212 5.42 -12.33 13.19
N PHE A 213 4.95 -11.11 13.45
CA PHE A 213 4.91 -10.49 14.77
C PHE A 213 3.47 -10.30 15.24
N GLU A 214 3.28 -10.28 16.55
CA GLU A 214 2.01 -10.00 17.22
C GLU A 214 2.15 -8.72 18.03
N PHE A 215 1.22 -7.78 17.93
CA PHE A 215 1.28 -6.52 18.67
C PHE A 215 -0.01 -6.26 19.41
N VAL A 216 0.08 -5.74 20.64
CA VAL A 216 -1.09 -5.45 21.48
C VAL A 216 -1.90 -4.30 20.90
N THR A 217 -3.24 -4.41 20.93
CA THR A 217 -4.17 -3.36 20.50
C THR A 217 -4.99 -2.76 21.63
N THR A 218 -4.98 -3.37 22.82
CA THR A 218 -5.70 -2.90 24.01
C THR A 218 -4.99 -1.69 24.62
N LYS A 219 -5.46 -0.48 24.32
CA LYS A 219 -4.86 0.79 24.80
C LYS A 219 -4.91 0.98 26.33
N GLY A 220 -5.88 0.35 27.00
CA GLY A 220 -6.04 0.43 28.47
C GLY A 220 -5.07 -0.46 29.25
N HIS A 221 -4.37 -1.39 28.58
CA HIS A 221 -3.45 -2.29 29.25
C HIS A 221 -2.21 -1.53 29.76
N PRO A 222 -1.74 -1.75 31.01
CA PRO A 222 -0.62 -1.01 31.60
C PRO A 222 0.68 -1.03 30.80
N GLU A 223 0.90 -2.11 30.02
CA GLU A 223 2.10 -2.32 29.20
C GLU A 223 2.00 -1.75 27.78
N TYR A 224 0.86 -1.17 27.39
CA TYR A 224 0.58 -0.78 26.01
C TYR A 224 1.64 0.14 25.43
N ASN A 225 2.07 1.18 26.16
CA ASN A 225 3.01 2.18 25.65
C ASN A 225 4.40 1.58 25.36
N GLN A 226 4.89 0.70 26.21
CA GLN A 226 6.20 0.08 26.07
C GLN A 226 6.19 -0.99 24.97
N LEU A 227 5.09 -1.74 24.84
CA LEU A 227 4.87 -2.68 23.74
C LEU A 227 4.72 -1.97 22.39
N LEU A 228 4.07 -0.81 22.36
CA LEU A 228 4.00 0.06 21.19
C LEU A 228 5.38 0.62 20.83
N GLY A 229 6.20 0.97 21.83
CA GLY A 229 7.59 1.38 21.62
C GLY A 229 8.41 0.29 20.89
N PHE A 230 8.28 -0.97 21.30
CA PHE A 230 8.88 -2.09 20.58
C PHE A 230 8.31 -2.25 19.16
N GLU A 231 6.98 -2.16 18.98
CA GLU A 231 6.34 -2.24 17.66
C GLU A 231 6.92 -1.21 16.69
N ASN A 232 7.08 0.03 17.14
CA ASN A 232 7.61 1.12 16.34
C ASN A 232 9.08 0.87 15.95
N GLU A 233 9.93 0.50 16.92
CA GLU A 233 11.35 0.26 16.68
C GLU A 233 11.58 -0.94 15.75
N ILE A 234 10.92 -2.08 16.01
CA ILE A 234 11.09 -3.26 15.15
C ILE A 234 10.53 -3.00 13.76
N THR A 235 9.43 -2.25 13.62
CA THR A 235 8.91 -1.86 12.31
C THR A 235 9.92 -0.99 11.55
N ALA A 236 10.48 0.03 12.20
CA ALA A 236 11.45 0.94 11.60
C ALA A 236 12.73 0.22 11.17
N GLN A 237 13.20 -0.76 11.95
CA GLN A 237 14.36 -1.55 11.57
C GLN A 237 14.06 -2.54 10.45
N MET A 238 12.93 -3.25 10.51
CA MET A 238 12.54 -4.21 9.47
C MET A 238 12.37 -3.55 8.10
N GLN A 239 12.01 -2.26 8.05
CA GLN A 239 12.00 -1.47 6.81
C GLN A 239 13.39 -1.19 6.24
N LYS A 240 14.42 -1.18 7.10
CA LYS A 240 15.83 -0.91 6.75
C LYS A 240 16.64 -2.19 6.54
N VAL A 241 16.06 -3.37 6.77
CA VAL A 241 16.75 -4.64 6.55
C VAL A 241 16.96 -4.86 5.06
N THR A 242 18.21 -5.09 4.68
CA THR A 242 18.63 -5.40 3.31
C THR A 242 19.47 -6.67 3.30
N TRP A 243 19.95 -7.06 2.13
CA TRP A 243 20.97 -8.10 1.96
C TRP A 243 22.27 -7.82 2.73
N GLU A 244 22.55 -6.54 3.01
CA GLU A 244 23.82 -6.07 3.57
C GLU A 244 23.69 -5.61 5.02
N LYS A 245 22.45 -5.35 5.49
CA LYS A 245 22.18 -4.79 6.82
C LYS A 245 21.04 -5.55 7.49
N GLY A 246 21.36 -6.24 8.59
CA GLY A 246 20.38 -6.87 9.47
C GLY A 246 19.77 -5.91 10.50
N LEU A 247 19.15 -6.46 11.54
CA LEU A 247 18.67 -5.68 12.68
C LEU A 247 19.82 -5.13 13.52
N ASP A 248 19.65 -3.95 14.10
CA ASP A 248 20.61 -3.34 15.02
C ASP A 248 20.25 -3.73 16.46
N ILE A 249 21.11 -4.56 17.05
CA ILE A 249 20.93 -5.03 18.43
C ILE A 249 20.98 -3.88 19.43
N LYS A 250 21.80 -2.84 19.22
CA LYS A 250 22.02 -1.78 20.22
C LYS A 250 20.75 -0.98 20.48
N THR A 251 20.01 -0.68 19.43
CA THR A 251 18.73 0.06 19.48
C THR A 251 17.57 -0.84 19.93
N LEU A 252 17.59 -2.14 19.62
CA LEU A 252 16.57 -3.09 20.09
C LEU A 252 16.75 -3.51 21.56
N GLN A 253 17.98 -3.50 22.08
CA GLN A 253 18.30 -4.08 23.39
C GLN A 253 17.45 -3.54 24.55
N PRO A 254 17.17 -2.22 24.66
CA PRO A 254 16.32 -1.71 25.74
C PRO A 254 14.90 -2.28 25.69
N HIS A 255 14.35 -2.44 24.48
CA HIS A 255 13.02 -3.03 24.29
C HIS A 255 12.99 -4.53 24.56
N LEU A 256 14.04 -5.25 24.16
CA LEU A 256 14.17 -6.69 24.42
C LEU A 256 14.28 -6.96 25.92
N ASN A 257 15.11 -6.21 26.65
CA ASN A 257 15.23 -6.32 28.09
C ASN A 257 13.88 -6.09 28.79
N TYR A 258 13.11 -5.10 28.30
CA TYR A 258 11.76 -4.85 28.82
C TYR A 258 10.82 -6.03 28.57
N LEU A 259 10.74 -6.52 27.33
CA LEU A 259 9.93 -7.69 26.98
C LEU A 259 10.30 -8.93 27.82
N GLU A 260 11.59 -9.19 28.03
CA GLU A 260 12.06 -10.26 28.91
C GLU A 260 11.58 -10.07 30.35
N SER A 261 11.61 -8.84 30.88
CA SER A 261 11.12 -8.53 32.23
C SER A 261 9.61 -8.77 32.40
N LEU A 262 8.82 -8.63 31.32
CA LEU A 262 7.38 -8.92 31.36
C LEU A 262 7.10 -10.39 31.65
N LEU A 263 8.00 -11.31 31.30
CA LEU A 263 7.83 -12.74 31.60
C LEU A 263 7.98 -13.05 33.10
N ILE A 264 8.67 -12.18 33.84
CA ILE A 264 8.79 -12.23 35.31
C ILE A 264 7.56 -11.57 35.94
N LYS A 265 7.18 -10.38 35.45
CA LYS A 265 6.02 -9.62 35.95
C LYS A 265 4.70 -10.36 35.75
N TYR A 266 4.56 -11.08 34.63
CA TYR A 266 3.37 -11.85 34.28
C TYR A 266 3.75 -13.34 34.20
N PRO A 267 3.77 -14.08 35.32
CA PRO A 267 4.15 -15.49 35.36
C PRO A 267 3.12 -16.40 34.65
N VAL A 268 3.46 -17.68 34.49
CA VAL A 268 2.59 -18.68 33.84
C VAL A 268 1.29 -18.83 34.63
N ALA A 269 0.21 -18.25 34.10
CA ALA A 269 -1.14 -18.32 34.65
C ALA A 269 -2.15 -18.15 33.49
N PRO A 270 -3.37 -18.72 33.59
CA PRO A 270 -4.38 -18.61 32.54
C PRO A 270 -4.67 -17.17 32.11
N ASP A 271 -4.72 -16.24 33.07
CA ASP A 271 -5.04 -14.83 32.80
C ASP A 271 -3.92 -14.09 32.03
N ASN A 272 -2.70 -14.61 32.08
CA ASN A 272 -1.52 -14.02 31.43
C ASN A 272 -1.17 -14.65 30.09
N GLU A 273 -1.84 -15.74 29.72
CA GLU A 273 -1.47 -16.61 28.60
C GLU A 273 -1.33 -15.84 27.29
N TYR A 274 -2.26 -14.91 27.00
CA TYR A 274 -2.27 -14.16 25.74
C TYR A 274 -1.17 -13.08 25.67
N LEU A 275 -0.91 -12.36 26.78
CA LEU A 275 0.20 -11.40 26.84
C LEU A 275 1.54 -12.13 26.72
N ARG A 276 1.71 -13.24 27.44
CA ARG A 276 2.91 -14.08 27.38
C ARG A 276 3.11 -14.62 25.97
N PHE A 277 2.06 -15.05 25.28
CA PHE A 277 2.14 -15.50 23.90
C PHE A 277 2.71 -14.42 22.97
N ILE A 278 2.20 -13.18 23.06
CA ILE A 278 2.67 -12.05 22.25
C ILE A 278 4.15 -11.77 22.51
N VAL A 279 4.53 -11.69 23.79
CA VAL A 279 5.90 -11.40 24.23
C VAL A 279 6.87 -12.49 23.77
N LEU A 280 6.52 -13.76 24.01
CA LEU A 280 7.35 -14.92 23.63
C LEU A 280 7.50 -15.04 22.11
N ASN A 281 6.43 -14.83 21.33
CA ASN A 281 6.50 -14.82 19.87
C ASN A 281 7.47 -13.73 19.37
N ASN A 282 7.35 -12.53 19.90
CA ASN A 282 8.18 -11.40 19.46
C ASN A 282 9.64 -11.58 19.89
N LEU A 283 9.90 -12.03 21.11
CA LEU A 283 11.26 -12.33 21.58
C LEU A 283 11.90 -13.43 20.73
N ALA A 284 11.20 -14.55 20.50
CA ALA A 284 11.71 -15.66 19.70
C ALA A 284 12.04 -15.23 18.26
N GLN A 285 11.15 -14.45 17.62
CA GLN A 285 11.37 -13.96 16.26
C GLN A 285 12.48 -12.91 16.17
N THR A 286 12.51 -11.93 17.09
CA THR A 286 13.55 -10.91 17.08
C THR A 286 14.91 -11.52 17.38
N TYR A 287 15.03 -12.45 18.34
CA TYR A 287 16.32 -13.12 18.59
C TYR A 287 16.74 -14.06 17.46
N PHE A 288 15.79 -14.67 16.76
CA PHE A 288 16.10 -15.40 15.53
C PHE A 288 16.69 -14.50 14.44
N LEU A 289 16.10 -13.31 14.24
CA LEU A 289 16.57 -12.31 13.26
C LEU A 289 17.85 -11.57 13.69
N LEU A 290 18.06 -11.40 15.00
CA LEU A 290 19.30 -10.93 15.60
C LEU A 290 20.35 -12.04 15.72
N GLU A 291 20.08 -13.21 15.15
CA GLU A 291 21.07 -14.27 14.99
C GLU A 291 21.54 -14.89 16.33
N ASN A 292 20.77 -14.69 17.41
CA ASN A 292 21.04 -15.24 18.74
C ASN A 292 20.32 -16.58 18.91
N ARG A 293 21.00 -17.67 18.54
CA ARG A 293 20.46 -19.03 18.60
C ARG A 293 19.95 -19.43 19.98
N GLU A 294 20.72 -19.13 21.03
CA GLU A 294 20.40 -19.56 22.40
C GLU A 294 19.09 -18.93 22.89
N LYS A 295 18.98 -17.61 22.80
CA LYS A 295 17.75 -16.89 23.20
C LYS A 295 16.57 -17.20 22.28
N ALA A 296 16.80 -17.34 20.97
CA ALA A 296 15.75 -17.72 20.03
C ALA A 296 15.14 -19.09 20.38
N LEU A 297 15.97 -20.10 20.68
CA LEU A 297 15.50 -21.42 21.11
C LEU A 297 14.82 -21.37 22.47
N LEU A 298 15.39 -20.63 23.44
CA LEU A 298 14.81 -20.45 24.77
C LEU A 298 13.38 -19.93 24.67
N PHE A 299 13.16 -18.80 24.01
CA PHE A 299 11.84 -18.20 23.91
C PHE A 299 10.90 -18.96 22.97
N ALA A 300 11.40 -19.64 21.94
CA ALA A 300 10.57 -20.50 21.10
C ALA A 300 10.07 -21.74 21.85
N ASN A 301 10.88 -22.33 22.74
CA ASN A 301 10.46 -23.44 23.60
C ASN A 301 9.44 -22.98 24.64
N LEU A 302 9.68 -21.85 25.31
CA LEU A 302 8.71 -21.24 26.23
C LEU A 302 7.40 -20.88 25.51
N LEU A 303 7.46 -20.47 24.23
CA LEU A 303 6.28 -20.24 23.41
C LEU A 303 5.50 -21.54 23.16
N ILE A 304 6.17 -22.68 22.92
CA ILE A 304 5.50 -24.00 22.78
C ILE A 304 4.78 -24.37 24.08
N GLU A 305 5.42 -24.14 25.23
CA GLU A 305 4.81 -24.43 26.53
C GLU A 305 3.60 -23.54 26.83
N ASN A 306 3.60 -22.31 26.30
CA ASN A 306 2.53 -21.32 26.47
C ASN A 306 1.43 -21.39 25.39
N ASP A 307 1.70 -21.98 24.22
CA ASP A 307 0.78 -22.10 23.08
C ASP A 307 0.32 -23.55 22.97
N LYS A 308 -0.76 -23.91 23.68
CA LYS A 308 -1.21 -25.32 23.76
C LYS A 308 -1.79 -25.88 22.46
N LEU A 309 -1.98 -25.07 21.40
CA LEU A 309 -2.74 -25.49 20.21
C LEU A 309 -2.28 -24.90 18.86
N ASP A 310 -1.18 -24.14 18.73
CA ASP A 310 -0.72 -23.64 17.42
C ASP A 310 0.82 -23.72 17.25
N SER A 311 1.31 -24.26 16.12
CA SER A 311 2.68 -24.78 15.98
C SER A 311 3.77 -23.71 15.72
N ARG A 312 3.64 -22.50 16.29
CA ARG A 312 4.52 -21.36 15.95
C ARG A 312 5.92 -21.51 16.52
N GLY A 313 6.04 -21.81 17.82
CA GLY A 313 7.34 -22.03 18.44
C GLY A 313 8.10 -23.19 17.78
N SER A 314 7.41 -24.29 17.45
CA SER A 314 7.99 -25.43 16.72
C SER A 314 8.50 -25.06 15.32
N THR A 315 7.80 -24.15 14.64
CA THR A 315 8.25 -23.63 13.34
C THR A 315 9.53 -22.82 13.49
N ILE A 316 9.64 -21.97 14.51
CA ILE A 316 10.86 -21.20 14.81
C ILE A 316 12.01 -22.15 15.17
N VAL A 317 11.78 -23.14 16.04
CA VAL A 317 12.79 -24.16 16.40
C VAL A 317 13.31 -24.90 15.16
N LYS A 318 12.42 -25.34 14.26
CA LYS A 318 12.83 -25.99 13.01
C LYS A 318 13.68 -25.07 12.13
N ARG A 319 13.32 -23.79 12.03
CA ARG A 319 14.08 -22.78 11.27
C ARG A 319 15.45 -22.50 11.91
N VAL A 320 15.53 -22.45 13.23
CA VAL A 320 16.79 -22.31 13.98
C VAL A 320 17.65 -23.58 13.88
N ASN A 321 17.08 -24.77 13.83
CA ASN A 321 17.89 -25.99 13.69
C ASN A 321 18.39 -26.21 12.25
N ASN A 322 17.63 -25.75 11.25
CA ASN A 322 17.97 -25.88 9.83
C ASN A 322 18.77 -24.71 9.27
N ALA A 323 18.85 -23.57 9.96
CA ALA A 323 19.81 -22.54 9.61
C ALA A 323 21.21 -23.10 9.94
N PHE A 324 22.10 -23.17 8.95
CA PHE A 324 23.47 -23.64 9.15
C PHE A 324 24.26 -22.53 9.87
N PHE A 325 24.40 -22.60 11.20
CA PHE A 325 25.23 -21.67 11.98
C PHE A 325 26.66 -22.18 11.96
N VAL A 326 27.63 -21.32 11.64
CA VAL A 326 29.05 -21.60 11.93
C VAL A 326 29.54 -20.55 12.90
N ASP A 327 30.26 -21.01 13.92
CA ASP A 327 31.01 -20.18 14.85
C ASP A 327 30.20 -19.05 15.51
N LYS A 328 29.06 -19.38 16.11
CA LYS A 328 28.21 -18.42 16.87
C LYS A 328 27.68 -17.22 16.07
N ILE A 329 27.84 -17.22 14.74
CA ILE A 329 27.31 -16.19 13.84
C ILE A 329 26.25 -16.88 12.97
N SER A 330 24.99 -16.44 13.07
CA SER A 330 23.96 -16.89 12.14
C SER A 330 24.25 -16.28 10.77
N ARG A 331 23.77 -16.95 9.74
CA ARG A 331 24.09 -16.62 8.36
C ARG A 331 22.84 -16.05 7.70
N ARG A 332 22.59 -14.74 7.81
CA ARG A 332 21.57 -14.08 6.95
C ARG A 332 21.98 -12.71 6.40
N HIS A 333 22.94 -12.00 6.99
CA HIS A 333 23.24 -10.59 6.61
C HIS A 333 24.75 -10.24 6.60
N THR A 334 25.63 -11.10 6.10
CA THR A 334 27.08 -10.81 6.08
C THR A 334 27.51 -9.89 4.92
N THR A 335 28.59 -9.14 5.15
CA THR A 335 29.31 -8.20 4.24
C THR A 335 29.76 -8.78 2.88
N ARG A 336 29.60 -10.10 2.68
CA ARG A 336 29.98 -10.79 1.45
C ARG A 336 29.24 -10.28 0.22
N PHE A 337 27.97 -9.87 0.34
CA PHE A 337 27.24 -9.31 -0.81
C PHE A 337 27.79 -7.97 -1.27
N THR A 338 28.27 -7.16 -0.33
CA THR A 338 28.94 -5.89 -0.61
C THR A 338 30.25 -6.10 -1.36
N GLU A 339 30.98 -7.19 -1.06
CA GLU A 339 32.18 -7.61 -1.79
C GLU A 339 31.85 -8.19 -3.18
N LEU A 340 30.79 -8.98 -3.30
CA LEU A 340 30.30 -9.53 -4.58
C LEU A 340 29.82 -8.43 -5.55
N LYS A 341 29.18 -7.37 -5.04
CA LYS A 341 28.79 -6.18 -5.82
C LYS A 341 30.01 -5.43 -6.34
N LYS A 342 31.05 -5.27 -5.52
CA LYS A 342 32.34 -4.67 -5.92
C LYS A 342 33.09 -5.48 -6.99
N LEU A 343 32.89 -6.79 -7.03
CA LEU A 343 33.52 -7.70 -7.99
C LEU A 343 32.69 -7.94 -9.27
N GLY A 344 31.65 -7.13 -9.51
CA GLY A 344 30.94 -7.08 -10.80
C GLY A 344 29.75 -8.02 -10.93
N LEU A 345 29.23 -8.58 -9.83
CA LEU A 345 27.98 -9.34 -9.85
C LEU A 345 26.80 -8.38 -10.09
N LYS A 346 26.41 -8.20 -11.36
CA LYS A 346 25.23 -7.42 -11.74
C LYS A 346 23.98 -8.12 -11.24
N ILE A 347 23.37 -7.56 -10.20
CA ILE A 347 22.02 -7.91 -9.79
C ILE A 347 21.11 -7.44 -10.94
N ALA A 348 20.18 -8.27 -11.40
CA ALA A 348 19.09 -7.77 -12.25
C ALA A 348 18.32 -6.71 -11.45
N GLU A 349 18.55 -5.44 -11.77
CA GLU A 349 18.16 -4.22 -11.03
C GLU A 349 16.65 -3.90 -11.04
N GLU A 350 15.78 -4.83 -11.39
CA GLU A 350 14.37 -4.48 -11.70
C GLU A 350 13.40 -4.38 -10.50
N LYS A 351 13.84 -4.45 -9.24
CA LYS A 351 12.91 -4.37 -8.07
C LYS A 351 13.35 -3.51 -6.88
N GLU A 352 14.59 -3.07 -6.81
CA GLU A 352 15.10 -2.34 -5.64
C GLU A 352 14.88 -0.82 -5.76
N GLU A 353 15.08 -0.26 -6.96
CA GLU A 353 14.75 1.15 -7.25
C GLU A 353 13.25 1.42 -7.21
N LEU A 354 12.41 0.53 -7.75
CA LEU A 354 10.95 0.67 -7.66
C LEU A 354 10.44 0.61 -6.22
N ARG A 355 11.09 -0.18 -5.35
CA ARG A 355 10.72 -0.27 -3.93
C ARG A 355 11.19 0.97 -3.15
N LEU A 356 12.42 1.43 -3.36
CA LEU A 356 12.93 2.65 -2.74
C LEU A 356 12.16 3.88 -3.21
N ALA A 357 11.90 4.02 -4.52
CA ALA A 357 11.06 5.07 -5.08
C ALA A 357 9.62 5.00 -4.56
N PHE A 358 9.08 3.80 -4.31
CA PHE A 358 7.76 3.65 -3.69
C PHE A 358 7.73 4.13 -2.24
N PHE A 359 8.74 3.80 -1.42
CA PHE A 359 8.78 4.26 -0.02
C PHE A 359 9.17 5.74 0.12
N GLU A 360 10.05 6.25 -0.74
CA GLU A 360 10.34 7.67 -0.85
C GLU A 360 9.10 8.44 -1.30
N LYS A 361 8.35 7.91 -2.27
CA LYS A 361 7.05 8.47 -2.68
C LYS A 361 6.04 8.44 -1.53
N ILE A 362 5.98 7.40 -0.71
CA ILE A 362 5.10 7.38 0.48
C ILE A 362 5.54 8.43 1.52
N GLN A 363 6.84 8.52 1.83
CA GLN A 363 7.34 9.52 2.78
C GLN A 363 7.15 10.95 2.29
N GLN A 364 7.37 11.21 1.00
CA GLN A 364 7.06 12.48 0.37
C GLN A 364 5.55 12.74 0.42
N GLN A 365 4.70 11.76 0.09
CA GLN A 365 3.25 11.91 0.16
C GLN A 365 2.74 12.18 1.60
N ASP A 366 3.31 11.53 2.61
CA ASP A 366 2.97 11.78 4.02
C ASP A 366 3.44 13.17 4.47
N ALA A 367 4.66 13.58 4.09
CA ALA A 367 5.19 14.90 4.41
C ALA A 367 4.43 16.03 3.68
N ASP A 368 4.13 15.85 2.39
CA ASP A 368 3.34 16.75 1.56
C ASP A 368 1.92 16.88 2.12
N TRP A 369 1.33 15.77 2.56
CA TRP A 369 0.00 15.78 3.19
C TRP A 369 0.00 16.52 4.53
N GLU A 370 0.99 16.31 5.42
CA GLU A 370 1.05 17.05 6.69
C GLU A 370 1.25 18.56 6.47
N LEU A 371 2.05 18.94 5.47
CA LEU A 371 2.20 20.33 5.05
C LEU A 371 0.89 20.90 4.49
N GLU A 372 0.24 20.18 3.59
CA GLU A 372 -1.05 20.57 3.01
C GLU A 372 -2.13 20.71 4.10
N LYS A 373 -2.20 19.76 5.03
CA LYS A 373 -3.11 19.78 6.17
C LYS A 373 -2.88 21.02 7.04
N SER A 374 -1.63 21.30 7.40
CA SER A 374 -1.28 22.51 8.17
C SER A 374 -1.69 23.79 7.43
N ASN A 375 -1.49 23.85 6.11
CA ASN A 375 -1.90 25.00 5.30
C ASN A 375 -3.42 25.18 5.28
N ARG A 376 -4.17 24.08 5.13
CA ARG A 376 -5.64 24.08 5.17
C ARG A 376 -6.14 24.55 6.54
N GLU A 377 -5.60 24.03 7.64
CA GLU A 377 -5.97 24.45 9.01
C GLU A 377 -5.68 25.95 9.25
N ALA A 378 -4.52 26.44 8.79
CA ALA A 378 -4.16 27.85 8.88
C ALA A 378 -5.12 28.75 8.09
N ASN A 379 -5.52 28.33 6.88
CA ASN A 379 -6.47 29.07 6.06
C ASN A 379 -7.86 29.15 6.70
N LEU A 380 -8.33 28.06 7.32
CA LEU A 380 -9.60 28.04 8.06
C LEU A 380 -9.57 29.03 9.24
N LEU A 381 -8.49 29.02 10.01
CA LEU A 381 -8.32 29.96 11.11
C LEU A 381 -8.26 31.42 10.62
N LYS A 382 -7.54 31.67 9.51
CA LYS A 382 -7.47 33.00 8.89
C LYS A 382 -8.85 33.48 8.43
N SER A 383 -9.63 32.64 7.76
CA SER A 383 -11.00 32.97 7.31
C SER A 383 -11.92 33.30 8.49
N LYS A 384 -11.90 32.47 9.55
CA LYS A 384 -12.65 32.72 10.79
C LYS A 384 -12.30 34.06 11.42
N ASN A 385 -11.00 34.37 11.53
CA ASN A 385 -10.53 35.62 12.12
C ASN A 385 -10.86 36.82 11.23
N LEU A 386 -10.70 36.71 9.92
CA LEU A 386 -11.07 37.77 8.96
C LEU A 386 -12.52 38.18 9.15
N ARG A 387 -13.44 37.21 9.20
CA ARG A 387 -14.86 37.46 9.41
C ARG A 387 -15.14 38.21 10.72
N LEU A 388 -14.58 37.75 11.83
CA LEU A 388 -14.77 38.40 13.13
C LEU A 388 -14.24 39.84 13.10
N ASN A 389 -13.04 40.03 12.55
CA ASN A 389 -12.42 41.34 12.41
C ASN A 389 -13.29 42.27 11.55
N MET A 390 -13.81 41.79 10.42
CA MET A 390 -14.69 42.58 9.55
C MET A 390 -15.96 43.05 10.27
N LEU A 391 -16.58 42.16 11.04
CA LEU A 391 -17.79 42.51 11.82
C LEU A 391 -17.50 43.45 12.99
N ASP A 392 -16.31 43.36 13.60
CA ASP A 392 -15.87 44.23 14.69
C ASP A 392 -15.41 45.61 14.21
N SER A 393 -14.97 45.72 12.95
CA SER A 393 -14.34 46.91 12.39
C SER A 393 -15.03 47.45 11.13
N ILE A 394 -16.36 47.36 11.07
CA ILE A 394 -17.17 47.82 9.92
C ILE A 394 -16.82 49.24 9.47
N ALA A 395 -16.61 50.16 10.42
CA ALA A 395 -16.27 51.55 10.13
C ALA A 395 -14.95 51.75 9.35
N TYR A 396 -14.08 50.74 9.36
CA TYR A 396 -12.78 50.75 8.67
C TYR A 396 -12.76 49.92 7.38
N GLN A 397 -13.90 49.34 6.98
CA GLN A 397 -14.01 48.57 5.73
C GLN A 397 -14.36 49.48 4.55
N SER A 398 -14.29 48.95 3.33
CA SER A 398 -14.79 49.67 2.14
C SER A 398 -16.30 49.94 2.30
N LYS A 399 -16.79 51.09 1.83
CA LYS A 399 -18.23 51.45 1.82
C LYS A 399 -18.93 51.14 3.17
N PRO A 400 -18.43 51.71 4.29
CA PRO A 400 -18.81 51.29 5.64
C PRO A 400 -20.31 51.45 5.91
N ASP A 401 -20.95 52.50 5.40
CA ASP A 401 -22.38 52.75 5.58
C ASP A 401 -23.25 51.68 4.90
N LEU A 402 -22.86 51.25 3.69
CA LEU A 402 -23.58 50.20 2.97
C LEU A 402 -23.37 48.86 3.67
N LEU A 403 -22.13 48.54 4.07
CA LEU A 403 -21.84 47.31 4.81
C LEU A 403 -22.63 47.24 6.10
N ALA A 404 -22.67 48.32 6.87
CA ALA A 404 -23.41 48.39 8.13
C ALA A 404 -24.91 48.10 7.94
N LYS A 405 -25.51 48.63 6.87
CA LYS A 405 -26.92 48.40 6.54
C LYS A 405 -27.20 46.96 6.10
N VAL A 406 -26.31 46.37 5.30
CA VAL A 406 -26.40 44.96 4.87
C VAL A 406 -26.24 44.04 6.08
N VAL A 407 -25.25 44.29 6.94
CA VAL A 407 -25.05 43.53 8.18
C VAL A 407 -26.25 43.68 9.12
N ALA A 408 -26.84 44.88 9.21
CA ALA A 408 -28.04 45.12 10.00
C ALA A 408 -29.27 44.37 9.45
N SER A 409 -29.44 44.29 8.13
CA SER A 409 -30.55 43.55 7.51
C SER A 409 -30.51 42.04 7.80
N LEU A 410 -29.29 41.52 8.07
CA LEU A 410 -29.03 40.14 8.50
C LEU A 410 -29.07 39.92 10.02
N GLY A 411 -29.30 40.97 10.84
CA GLY A 411 -29.42 40.86 12.30
C GLY A 411 -28.37 41.61 13.12
N GLY A 412 -27.36 42.18 12.46
CA GLY A 412 -26.29 42.96 13.08
C GLY A 412 -25.06 42.13 13.50
N SER A 413 -23.92 42.81 13.67
CA SER A 413 -22.62 42.15 13.94
C SER A 413 -22.65 41.20 15.13
N GLN A 414 -23.30 41.58 16.23
CA GLN A 414 -23.29 40.77 17.44
C GLN A 414 -24.05 39.44 17.27
N ALA A 415 -25.20 39.47 16.58
CA ALA A 415 -25.97 38.27 16.27
C ALA A 415 -25.18 37.35 15.33
N LEU A 416 -24.58 37.90 14.26
CA LEU A 416 -23.80 37.13 13.29
C LEU A 416 -22.54 36.49 13.91
N LYS A 417 -21.85 37.18 14.83
CA LYS A 417 -20.70 36.62 15.55
C LYS A 417 -21.07 35.45 16.47
N SER A 418 -22.31 35.42 16.98
CA SER A 418 -22.79 34.39 17.91
C SER A 418 -23.16 33.07 17.24
N ILE A 419 -23.10 33.01 15.90
CA ILE A 419 -23.39 31.79 15.15
C ILE A 419 -22.18 30.86 15.25
N GLU A 420 -22.38 29.71 15.90
CA GLU A 420 -21.41 28.63 16.03
C GLU A 420 -21.76 27.42 15.17
N LYS A 421 -23.07 27.18 15.00
CA LYS A 421 -23.62 26.07 14.23
C LYS A 421 -24.81 26.54 13.39
N ALA A 422 -24.96 25.98 12.21
CA ALA A 422 -26.10 26.23 11.34
C ALA A 422 -26.61 24.93 10.72
N HIS A 423 -27.92 24.86 10.49
CA HIS A 423 -28.55 23.75 9.78
C HIS A 423 -29.63 24.29 8.83
N LEU A 424 -29.60 23.80 7.59
CA LEU A 424 -30.56 24.12 6.54
C LEU A 424 -31.18 22.83 6.01
N PHE A 425 -32.50 22.82 5.86
CA PHE A 425 -33.19 21.78 5.12
C PHE A 425 -34.00 22.40 3.99
N SER A 426 -33.76 21.93 2.78
CA SER A 426 -34.28 22.50 1.54
C SER A 426 -34.89 21.45 0.64
N LYS A 427 -35.97 21.82 -0.05
CA LYS A 427 -36.53 21.09 -1.19
C LYS A 427 -36.10 21.76 -2.49
N LEU A 428 -35.61 20.97 -3.43
CA LEU A 428 -35.24 21.44 -4.76
C LEU A 428 -36.30 21.04 -5.77
N PHE A 429 -36.68 21.99 -6.61
CA PHE A 429 -37.62 21.82 -7.71
C PHE A 429 -36.88 22.14 -9.01
N VAL A 430 -36.54 21.09 -9.76
CA VAL A 430 -35.88 21.22 -11.07
C VAL A 430 -36.95 21.23 -12.15
N GLU A 431 -36.85 22.15 -13.11
CA GLU A 431 -37.80 22.25 -14.20
C GLU A 431 -37.90 20.91 -14.97
N GLY A 432 -39.12 20.47 -15.27
CA GLY A 432 -39.37 19.20 -15.97
C GLY A 432 -39.19 17.91 -15.14
N ASN A 433 -38.69 17.99 -13.91
CA ASN A 433 -38.51 16.81 -13.03
C ASN A 433 -39.65 16.67 -12.01
N ARG A 434 -40.21 15.46 -11.87
CA ARG A 434 -41.28 15.15 -10.90
C ARG A 434 -40.77 14.50 -9.60
N ILE A 435 -39.48 14.20 -9.51
CA ILE A 435 -38.89 13.57 -8.34
C ILE A 435 -38.64 14.63 -7.27
N THR A 436 -39.03 14.37 -6.02
CA THR A 436 -38.71 15.25 -4.89
C THR A 436 -37.24 15.11 -4.53
N LEU A 437 -36.52 16.23 -4.58
CA LEU A 437 -35.10 16.30 -4.30
C LEU A 437 -34.92 17.12 -3.02
N THR A 438 -34.14 16.60 -2.07
CA THR A 438 -33.92 17.28 -0.78
C THR A 438 -32.45 17.47 -0.52
N GLU A 439 -32.10 18.64 -0.01
CA GLU A 439 -30.76 18.95 0.50
C GLU A 439 -30.85 19.27 1.99
N GLU A 440 -30.02 18.61 2.78
CA GLU A 440 -29.87 18.85 4.21
C GLU A 440 -28.40 19.23 4.44
N LYS A 441 -28.17 20.43 4.97
CA LYS A 441 -26.85 21.03 5.14
C LYS A 441 -26.60 21.35 6.60
N TRP A 442 -25.43 21.01 7.12
CA TRP A 442 -24.98 21.39 8.45
C TRP A 442 -23.61 22.04 8.35
N ALA A 443 -23.38 23.07 9.15
CA ALA A 443 -22.09 23.72 9.21
C ALA A 443 -21.72 24.16 10.62
N THR A 444 -20.42 24.16 10.90
CA THR A 444 -19.75 24.90 11.97
C THR A 444 -18.64 25.72 11.33
N ALA A 445 -17.95 26.55 12.11
CA ALA A 445 -16.78 27.30 11.64
C ALA A 445 -15.57 26.43 11.19
N SER A 446 -15.69 25.10 11.25
CA SER A 446 -14.63 24.15 10.92
C SER A 446 -15.12 22.87 10.24
N ASN A 447 -16.43 22.63 10.18
CA ASN A 447 -16.98 21.42 9.58
C ASN A 447 -18.21 21.74 8.73
N TYR A 448 -18.42 20.98 7.67
CA TYR A 448 -19.57 21.08 6.79
C TYR A 448 -20.05 19.69 6.40
N LEU A 449 -21.35 19.54 6.22
CA LEU A 449 -21.98 18.34 5.71
C LEU A 449 -23.10 18.76 4.76
N LEU A 450 -23.07 18.27 3.54
CA LEU A 450 -24.22 18.19 2.65
C LEU A 450 -24.69 16.75 2.60
N LYS A 451 -25.99 16.56 2.74
CA LYS A 451 -26.69 15.34 2.39
C LYS A 451 -27.74 15.69 1.36
N LYS A 452 -27.57 15.18 0.15
CA LYS A 452 -28.47 15.37 -0.97
C LYS A 452 -29.13 14.04 -1.32
N LYS A 453 -30.44 14.05 -1.51
CA LYS A 453 -31.21 12.86 -1.88
C LYS A 453 -31.84 13.08 -3.25
N MET A 454 -31.35 12.36 -4.26
CA MET A 454 -31.82 12.42 -5.64
C MET A 454 -31.72 11.03 -6.31
N PRO A 455 -32.86 10.35 -6.57
CA PRO A 455 -33.28 9.08 -5.93
C PRO A 455 -32.32 8.35 -4.96
N GLU A 456 -31.01 8.49 -5.17
CA GLU A 456 -29.90 7.92 -4.41
C GLU A 456 -29.23 9.00 -3.54
N ASN A 457 -28.34 8.65 -2.60
CA ASN A 457 -27.73 9.64 -1.71
C ASN A 457 -26.40 10.16 -2.27
N TYR A 458 -26.21 11.47 -2.11
CA TYR A 458 -24.94 12.15 -2.32
C TYR A 458 -24.55 12.89 -1.05
N TYR A 459 -23.26 12.82 -0.71
CA TYR A 459 -22.71 13.46 0.47
C TYR A 459 -21.48 14.30 0.13
N GLU A 460 -21.38 15.47 0.75
CA GLU A 460 -20.12 16.21 0.90
C GLU A 460 -19.85 16.37 2.39
N ILE A 461 -18.62 16.12 2.81
CA ILE A 461 -18.21 16.28 4.20
C ILE A 461 -16.91 17.07 4.21
N VAL A 462 -16.85 18.08 5.07
CA VAL A 462 -15.62 18.76 5.48
C VAL A 462 -15.48 18.58 6.97
N ASN A 463 -14.33 18.08 7.40
CA ASN A 463 -13.94 17.92 8.80
C ASN A 463 -12.56 18.56 8.99
N GLY A 464 -12.54 19.86 9.29
CA GLY A 464 -11.32 20.65 9.32
C GLY A 464 -10.59 20.65 7.97
N ALA A 465 -9.36 20.18 7.96
CA ALA A 465 -8.53 20.10 6.76
C ALA A 465 -8.94 18.98 5.79
N GLU A 466 -9.76 18.04 6.22
CA GLU A 466 -10.19 16.91 5.38
C GLU A 466 -11.53 17.19 4.75
N ALA A 467 -11.69 16.79 3.48
CA ALA A 467 -12.96 16.82 2.80
C ALA A 467 -13.16 15.57 1.95
N TRP A 468 -14.40 15.11 1.87
CA TRP A 468 -14.78 13.93 1.11
C TRP A 468 -16.14 14.08 0.44
N THR A 469 -16.29 13.41 -0.69
CA THR A 469 -17.55 13.27 -1.42
C THR A 469 -17.94 11.80 -1.58
N HIS A 470 -19.23 11.54 -1.71
CA HIS A 470 -19.76 10.21 -1.99
C HIS A 470 -21.02 10.33 -2.85
N ASP A 471 -21.12 9.51 -3.91
CA ASP A 471 -22.29 9.41 -4.78
C ASP A 471 -22.69 7.92 -4.92
N ASP A 472 -23.90 7.57 -4.49
CA ASP A 472 -24.45 6.22 -4.59
C ASP A 472 -24.58 5.73 -6.05
N ARG A 473 -24.56 6.64 -7.04
CA ARG A 473 -24.69 6.32 -8.49
C ARG A 473 -23.47 5.65 -9.09
N GLU A 474 -22.30 5.75 -8.43
CA GLU A 474 -21.07 5.12 -8.91
C GLU A 474 -21.11 3.61 -8.62
N THR A 475 -21.43 2.79 -9.63
CA THR A 475 -21.53 1.33 -9.46
C THR A 475 -20.17 0.62 -9.59
N GLY A 476 -19.84 -0.24 -8.62
CA GLY A 476 -18.67 -1.12 -8.65
C GLY A 476 -18.10 -1.45 -7.26
N VAL A 477 -17.05 -2.28 -7.18
CA VAL A 477 -16.31 -2.63 -5.94
C VAL A 477 -15.58 -1.40 -5.33
N ASN A 478 -15.72 -0.23 -5.96
CA ASN A 478 -15.09 1.05 -5.63
C ASN A 478 -16.08 2.22 -5.48
N ALA A 479 -17.37 1.99 -5.17
CA ALA A 479 -18.28 3.03 -4.66
C ALA A 479 -17.78 3.58 -3.31
N LYS A 480 -16.67 4.32 -3.33
CA LYS A 480 -15.86 4.71 -2.19
C LYS A 480 -15.85 6.23 -2.10
N TRP A 481 -16.12 6.73 -0.91
CA TRP A 481 -15.78 8.07 -0.47
C TRP A 481 -14.48 8.58 -1.12
N ALA A 482 -14.60 9.58 -1.99
CA ALA A 482 -13.47 10.23 -2.63
C ALA A 482 -12.93 11.31 -1.71
N LYS A 483 -11.60 11.38 -1.51
CA LYS A 483 -10.97 12.48 -0.78
C LYS A 483 -10.79 13.65 -1.72
N GLU A 484 -11.23 14.82 -1.30
CA GLU A 484 -11.14 16.04 -2.10
C GLU A 484 -9.72 16.56 -2.22
N THR A 485 -9.39 17.01 -3.44
CA THR A 485 -8.15 17.74 -3.73
C THR A 485 -8.12 19.08 -2.99
N SER A 486 -6.97 19.77 -2.96
CA SER A 486 -6.90 21.14 -2.42
C SER A 486 -7.93 22.08 -3.06
N TYR A 487 -8.15 21.94 -4.36
CA TYR A 487 -9.15 22.74 -5.08
C TYR A 487 -10.58 22.42 -4.61
N GLY A 488 -10.94 21.14 -4.56
CA GLY A 488 -12.26 20.68 -4.08
C GLY A 488 -12.51 21.06 -2.61
N HIS A 489 -11.51 20.89 -1.74
CA HIS A 489 -11.58 21.34 -0.34
C HIS A 489 -11.84 22.85 -0.25
N ASN A 490 -11.11 23.67 -1.01
CA ASN A 490 -11.30 25.13 -0.99
C ASN A 490 -12.69 25.56 -1.49
N LEU A 491 -13.28 24.84 -2.46
CA LEU A 491 -14.64 25.11 -2.90
C LEU A 491 -15.65 24.83 -1.78
N LEU A 492 -15.54 23.69 -1.12
CA LEU A 492 -16.42 23.30 -0.02
C LEU A 492 -16.19 24.13 1.25
N ALA A 493 -14.95 24.55 1.51
CA ALA A 493 -14.55 25.30 2.69
C ALA A 493 -15.22 26.68 2.79
N LYS A 494 -15.72 27.23 1.68
CA LYS A 494 -16.54 28.47 1.68
C LYS A 494 -17.77 28.32 2.57
N ASN A 495 -18.36 27.13 2.62
CA ASN A 495 -19.54 26.82 3.45
C ASN A 495 -19.24 26.77 4.96
N LEU A 496 -17.97 26.87 5.36
CA LEU A 496 -17.57 26.97 6.77
C LEU A 496 -17.71 28.40 7.29
N ASP A 497 -17.77 29.40 6.40
CA ASP A 497 -18.27 30.71 6.80
C ASP A 497 -19.80 30.65 6.95
N LEU A 498 -20.23 30.61 8.20
CA LEU A 498 -21.65 30.51 8.56
C LEU A 498 -22.50 31.68 8.07
N ILE A 499 -21.92 32.85 7.74
CA ILE A 499 -22.66 33.94 7.11
C ILE A 499 -22.95 33.59 5.66
N HIS A 500 -21.91 33.23 4.90
CA HIS A 500 -22.05 32.75 3.53
C HIS A 500 -22.97 31.54 3.44
N PHE A 501 -22.82 30.55 4.32
CA PHE A 501 -23.68 29.36 4.38
C PHE A 501 -25.17 29.69 4.50
N LEU A 502 -25.52 30.71 5.30
CA LEU A 502 -26.92 31.07 5.56
C LEU A 502 -27.51 32.01 4.51
N SER A 503 -26.74 32.98 4.02
CA SER A 503 -27.25 34.07 3.18
C SER A 503 -26.65 34.11 1.77
N ASP A 504 -25.74 33.20 1.44
CA ASP A 504 -24.84 33.25 0.28
C ASP A 504 -23.95 34.52 0.20
N PHE A 505 -23.97 35.37 1.25
CA PHE A 505 -23.18 36.60 1.26
C PHE A 505 -21.69 36.34 1.46
N ARG A 506 -20.89 36.68 0.45
CA ARG A 506 -19.42 36.62 0.49
C ARG A 506 -18.82 37.85 1.17
N LEU A 507 -18.98 37.92 2.50
CA LEU A 507 -18.41 38.99 3.31
C LEU A 507 -16.89 39.06 3.16
N ASP A 508 -16.23 37.93 2.98
CA ASP A 508 -14.79 37.81 2.77
C ASP A 508 -14.27 38.61 1.55
N LEU A 509 -15.12 38.83 0.54
CA LEU A 509 -14.76 39.59 -0.67
C LEU A 509 -15.08 41.09 -0.56
N TRP A 510 -15.70 41.55 0.52
CA TRP A 510 -16.31 42.88 0.57
C TRP A 510 -15.35 44.03 0.26
N ASN A 511 -14.13 43.98 0.78
CA ASN A 511 -13.13 45.02 0.55
C ASN A 511 -12.60 45.02 -0.88
N ASP A 512 -12.71 43.89 -1.58
CA ASP A 512 -12.27 43.73 -2.97
C ASP A 512 -13.40 44.03 -3.97
N LEU A 513 -14.63 44.24 -3.49
CA LEU A 513 -15.75 44.62 -4.33
C LEU A 513 -15.62 46.09 -4.76
N GLU A 514 -15.73 46.34 -6.06
CA GLU A 514 -15.94 47.66 -6.66
C GLU A 514 -17.44 47.98 -6.69
N LEU A 515 -17.82 49.26 -6.50
CA LEU A 515 -19.22 49.68 -6.61
C LEU A 515 -19.39 50.25 -8.01
N LEU A 516 -20.25 49.62 -8.80
CA LEU A 516 -20.58 50.03 -10.16
C LEU A 516 -21.83 50.93 -10.16
N GLU A 517 -22.24 51.35 -11.36
CA GLU A 517 -23.48 52.09 -11.55
C GLU A 517 -24.69 51.28 -11.05
N ASP A 518 -25.67 51.98 -10.51
CA ASP A 518 -26.88 51.35 -10.01
C ASP A 518 -27.60 50.58 -11.12
N GLN A 519 -28.13 49.40 -10.78
CA GLN A 519 -28.86 48.57 -11.71
C GLN A 519 -30.28 48.29 -11.25
N ILE A 520 -31.16 47.99 -12.20
CA ILE A 520 -32.51 47.50 -11.94
C ILE A 520 -32.51 46.00 -12.21
N VAL A 521 -32.72 45.20 -11.17
CA VAL A 521 -32.80 43.74 -11.27
C VAL A 521 -34.21 43.32 -10.87
N GLU A 522 -34.91 42.58 -11.73
CA GLU A 522 -36.31 42.18 -11.50
C GLU A 522 -37.23 43.36 -11.12
N GLY A 523 -37.02 44.53 -11.74
CA GLY A 523 -37.78 45.74 -11.45
C GLY A 523 -37.40 46.48 -10.14
N THR A 524 -36.40 46.00 -9.41
CA THR A 524 -35.97 46.57 -8.12
C THR A 524 -34.64 47.34 -8.27
N PRO A 525 -34.57 48.62 -7.86
CA PRO A 525 -33.33 49.38 -7.84
C PRO A 525 -32.32 48.80 -6.85
N CYS A 526 -31.12 48.48 -7.33
CA CYS A 526 -30.08 47.82 -6.56
C CYS A 526 -28.75 48.58 -6.63
N TYR A 527 -27.98 48.52 -5.55
CA TYR A 527 -26.54 48.72 -5.60
C TYR A 527 -25.91 47.54 -6.34
N HIS A 528 -25.01 47.80 -7.27
CA HIS A 528 -24.28 46.79 -8.03
C HIS A 528 -22.83 46.76 -7.60
N LEU A 529 -22.38 45.65 -7.03
CA LEU A 529 -20.98 45.45 -6.67
C LEU A 529 -20.35 44.35 -7.53
N ASN A 530 -19.09 44.53 -7.91
CA ASN A 530 -18.33 43.59 -8.73
C ASN A 530 -16.99 43.23 -8.11
N TYR A 531 -16.58 41.98 -8.24
CA TYR A 531 -15.23 41.50 -7.98
C TYR A 531 -14.73 40.74 -9.21
N PHE A 532 -13.60 41.19 -9.78
CA PHE A 532 -12.98 40.58 -10.94
C PHE A 532 -11.57 40.07 -10.63
N GLU A 533 -11.40 38.75 -10.63
CA GLU A 533 -10.12 38.08 -10.41
C GLU A 533 -9.45 37.71 -11.74
N LYS A 534 -8.16 38.04 -11.87
CA LYS A 534 -7.29 37.61 -12.98
C LYS A 534 -6.27 36.60 -12.49
N THR A 535 -5.89 35.66 -13.36
CA THR A 535 -4.78 34.72 -13.14
C THR A 535 -3.79 34.75 -14.29
N LEU A 536 -2.65 34.07 -14.16
CA LEU A 536 -1.69 33.87 -15.24
C LEU A 536 -1.92 32.52 -15.91
N ASN A 537 -1.93 32.48 -17.24
CA ASN A 537 -1.95 31.23 -17.99
C ASN A 537 -0.54 30.63 -18.12
N SER A 538 -0.43 29.45 -18.76
CA SER A 538 0.85 28.76 -19.01
C SER A 538 1.86 29.55 -19.85
N ALA A 539 1.41 30.60 -20.56
CA ALA A 539 2.25 31.53 -21.31
C ALA A 539 2.54 32.83 -20.53
N ASN A 540 2.31 32.86 -19.21
CA ASN A 540 2.45 34.01 -18.33
C ASN A 540 1.63 35.24 -18.76
N ARG A 541 0.50 35.03 -19.44
CA ARG A 541 -0.44 36.11 -19.80
C ARG A 541 -1.53 36.21 -18.75
N SER A 542 -1.87 37.45 -18.38
CA SER A 542 -3.02 37.72 -17.52
C SER A 542 -4.32 37.38 -18.26
N ILE A 543 -5.09 36.46 -17.68
CA ILE A 543 -6.39 35.99 -18.17
C ILE A 543 -7.45 36.15 -17.08
N PRO A 544 -8.73 36.32 -17.44
CA PRO A 544 -9.84 36.24 -16.49
C PRO A 544 -9.84 34.90 -15.74
N LYS A 545 -10.22 34.92 -14.46
CA LYS A 545 -10.40 33.71 -13.63
C LYS A 545 -11.82 33.64 -13.06
N THR A 546 -12.27 34.72 -12.43
CA THR A 546 -13.61 34.78 -11.83
C THR A 546 -14.16 36.19 -11.95
N ASP A 547 -15.41 36.30 -12.34
CA ASP A 547 -16.18 37.54 -12.33
C ASP A 547 -17.41 37.35 -11.45
N TYR A 548 -17.52 38.12 -10.37
CA TYR A 548 -18.57 37.98 -9.37
C TYR A 548 -19.31 39.29 -9.19
N HIS A 549 -20.62 39.27 -9.36
CA HIS A 549 -21.50 40.40 -9.11
C HIS A 549 -22.45 40.10 -7.97
N VAL A 550 -22.74 41.12 -7.16
CA VAL A 550 -23.78 41.07 -6.12
C VAL A 550 -24.65 42.31 -6.21
N PHE A 551 -25.96 42.09 -6.15
CA PHE A 551 -26.97 43.13 -6.28
C PHE A 551 -27.72 43.26 -4.95
N ILE A 552 -27.71 44.45 -4.38
CA ILE A 552 -28.27 44.74 -3.06
C ILE A 552 -29.42 45.72 -3.21
N ASP A 553 -30.62 45.33 -2.79
CA ASP A 553 -31.82 46.18 -2.84
C ASP A 553 -31.59 47.47 -2.03
N LYS A 554 -31.86 48.62 -2.64
CA LYS A 554 -31.70 49.93 -2.02
C LYS A 554 -32.70 50.23 -0.90
N ALA A 555 -33.88 49.60 -0.94
CA ALA A 555 -34.93 49.82 0.05
C ALA A 555 -34.70 48.96 1.30
N THR A 556 -34.36 47.68 1.13
CA THR A 556 -34.24 46.73 2.24
C THR A 556 -32.80 46.39 2.63
N TYR A 557 -31.82 46.75 1.81
CA TYR A 557 -30.39 46.40 1.99
C TYR A 557 -30.17 44.87 2.08
N ARG A 558 -31.05 44.10 1.45
CA ARG A 558 -30.94 42.64 1.31
C ARG A 558 -30.31 42.31 -0.03
N ILE A 559 -29.66 41.16 -0.10
CA ILE A 559 -29.09 40.66 -1.35
C ILE A 559 -30.25 40.20 -2.22
N LEU A 560 -30.44 40.85 -3.36
CA LEU A 560 -31.48 40.48 -4.30
C LEU A 560 -30.99 39.37 -5.24
N ALA A 561 -29.78 39.52 -5.77
CA ALA A 561 -29.20 38.55 -6.68
C ALA A 561 -27.67 38.49 -6.56
N SER A 562 -27.10 37.38 -7.00
CA SER A 562 -25.66 37.22 -7.22
C SER A 562 -25.42 36.52 -8.55
N GLU A 563 -24.39 36.94 -9.27
CA GLU A 563 -23.97 36.33 -10.53
C GLU A 563 -22.48 35.99 -10.43
N LYS A 564 -22.11 34.83 -10.94
CA LYS A 564 -20.73 34.35 -10.91
C LYS A 564 -20.39 33.70 -12.24
N THR A 565 -19.36 34.20 -12.89
CA THR A 565 -18.76 33.60 -14.08
C THR A 565 -17.38 33.06 -13.72
N GLU A 566 -17.12 31.79 -14.00
CA GLU A 566 -15.77 31.21 -13.94
C GLU A 566 -15.19 31.05 -15.34
N PHE A 567 -13.89 31.24 -15.44
CA PHE A 567 -13.15 31.18 -16.69
C PHE A 567 -12.04 30.14 -16.61
N ASP A 568 -12.06 29.18 -17.53
CA ASP A 568 -10.97 28.23 -17.73
C ASP A 568 -10.09 28.66 -18.91
N ASN A 569 -8.82 28.91 -18.63
CA ASN A 569 -7.86 29.46 -19.60
C ASN A 569 -8.34 30.74 -20.30
N GLY A 570 -9.16 31.55 -19.61
CA GLY A 570 -9.71 32.81 -20.12
C GLY A 570 -11.00 32.66 -20.95
N ASN A 571 -11.49 31.44 -21.16
CA ASN A 571 -12.79 31.19 -21.76
C ASN A 571 -13.84 30.94 -20.68
N LYS A 572 -15.06 31.46 -20.85
CA LYS A 572 -16.18 31.19 -19.95
C LYS A 572 -16.41 29.68 -19.87
N SER A 573 -16.35 29.11 -18.67
CA SER A 573 -16.57 27.68 -18.44
C SER A 573 -17.83 27.40 -17.62
N PHE A 574 -18.23 28.35 -16.78
CA PHE A 574 -19.38 28.21 -15.90
C PHE A 574 -19.99 29.59 -15.62
N PHE A 575 -21.31 29.65 -15.59
CA PHE A 575 -22.06 30.79 -15.08
C PHE A 575 -23.15 30.34 -14.13
N GLU A 576 -23.31 31.06 -13.02
CA GLU A 576 -24.37 30.86 -12.04
C GLU A 576 -25.00 32.21 -11.70
N ARG A 577 -26.31 32.29 -11.81
CA ARG A 577 -27.13 33.37 -11.28
C ARG A 577 -28.06 32.82 -10.20
N LYS A 578 -28.08 33.50 -9.06
CA LYS A 578 -28.99 33.23 -7.94
C LYS A 578 -29.88 34.44 -7.71
N LEU A 579 -31.19 34.21 -7.64
CA LEU A 579 -32.18 35.22 -7.26
C LEU A 579 -32.77 34.85 -5.89
N PHE A 580 -32.60 35.73 -4.90
CA PHE A 580 -32.98 35.50 -3.51
C PHE A 580 -34.35 36.11 -3.22
N LEU A 581 -35.30 35.28 -2.80
CA LEU A 581 -36.70 35.62 -2.64
C LEU A 581 -37.23 35.15 -1.27
N ASP A 582 -38.42 35.64 -0.91
CA ASP A 582 -39.14 35.23 0.31
C ASP A 582 -38.26 35.36 1.57
N TYR A 583 -37.76 36.58 1.81
CA TYR A 583 -36.99 36.88 3.01
C TYR A 583 -37.89 36.85 4.25
N ARG A 584 -37.53 36.01 5.24
CA ARG A 584 -38.28 35.90 6.50
C ARG A 584 -37.37 36.15 7.70
N PRO A 585 -37.87 36.81 8.76
CA PRO A 585 -37.10 37.09 9.95
C PRO A 585 -36.80 35.82 10.75
N ILE A 586 -35.57 35.73 11.26
CA ILE A 586 -35.09 34.64 12.12
C ILE A 586 -34.88 35.18 13.53
N ALA A 587 -35.64 34.65 14.49
CA ALA A 587 -35.61 35.14 15.88
C ALA A 587 -34.20 35.07 16.51
N ALA A 588 -33.47 33.98 16.25
CA ALA A 588 -32.11 33.78 16.74
C ALA A 588 -31.07 34.77 16.15
N LEU A 589 -31.42 35.48 15.07
CA LEU A 589 -30.58 36.50 14.44
C LEU A 589 -31.13 37.91 14.73
N ASN A 590 -31.71 38.15 15.91
CA ASN A 590 -32.27 39.45 16.26
C ASN A 590 -33.28 39.97 15.21
N ALA A 591 -34.14 39.07 14.71
CA ALA A 591 -35.09 39.31 13.63
C ALA A 591 -34.48 39.72 12.27
N GLY A 592 -33.16 39.51 12.08
CA GLY A 592 -32.51 39.53 10.77
C GLY A 592 -33.18 38.56 9.80
N ALA A 593 -33.27 38.93 8.53
CA ALA A 593 -34.03 38.17 7.53
C ALA A 593 -33.13 37.36 6.61
N LEU A 594 -33.51 36.10 6.35
CA LEU A 594 -32.83 35.20 5.43
C LEU A 594 -33.78 34.76 4.30
N PRO A 595 -33.25 34.52 3.07
CA PRO A 595 -34.06 34.08 1.95
C PRO A 595 -34.55 32.65 2.18
N HIS A 596 -35.84 32.39 1.97
CA HIS A 596 -36.44 31.06 2.03
C HIS A 596 -36.69 30.44 0.66
N LYS A 597 -36.59 31.25 -0.41
CA LYS A 597 -36.67 30.79 -1.79
C LYS A 597 -35.47 31.32 -2.57
N ILE A 598 -34.81 30.45 -3.32
CA ILE A 598 -33.72 30.84 -4.22
C ILE A 598 -33.99 30.22 -5.59
N THR A 599 -33.94 31.04 -6.63
CA THR A 599 -33.99 30.55 -8.01
C THR A 599 -32.57 30.54 -8.58
N TYR A 600 -32.18 29.42 -9.17
CA TYR A 600 -30.89 29.19 -9.77
C TYR A 600 -31.04 29.12 -11.29
N GLU A 601 -30.11 29.77 -11.97
CA GLU A 601 -29.83 29.67 -13.39
C GLU A 601 -28.35 29.32 -13.52
N ILE A 602 -28.07 28.13 -14.05
CA ILE A 602 -26.70 27.64 -14.24
C ILE A 602 -26.50 27.37 -15.73
N GLU A 603 -25.42 27.89 -16.29
CA GLU A 603 -24.95 27.60 -17.64
C GLU A 603 -23.58 26.94 -17.53
N ASP A 604 -23.49 25.68 -17.95
CA ASP A 604 -22.25 24.91 -17.99
C ASP A 604 -22.08 24.17 -19.34
N PHE A 605 -21.07 23.31 -19.45
CA PHE A 605 -20.81 22.54 -20.69
C PHE A 605 -22.00 21.67 -21.13
N ASN A 606 -22.88 21.26 -20.21
CA ASN A 606 -24.04 20.41 -20.48
C ASN A 606 -25.30 21.23 -20.83
N GLY A 607 -25.22 22.56 -20.81
CA GLY A 607 -26.31 23.49 -21.15
C GLY A 607 -26.92 24.18 -19.94
N ASP A 608 -28.07 24.82 -20.18
CA ASP A 608 -28.75 25.63 -19.16
C ASP A 608 -29.60 24.78 -18.22
N THR A 609 -29.41 24.98 -16.91
CA THR A 609 -30.17 24.32 -15.85
C THR A 609 -30.86 25.35 -14.98
N PHE A 610 -32.18 25.24 -14.86
CA PHE A 610 -33.01 26.08 -14.00
C PHE A 610 -33.63 25.25 -12.88
N TYR A 611 -33.44 25.70 -11.64
CA TYR A 611 -34.09 25.06 -10.50
C TYR A 611 -34.36 26.05 -9.36
N GLN A 612 -35.27 25.67 -8.48
CA GLN A 612 -35.65 26.45 -7.31
C GLN A 612 -35.32 25.69 -6.04
N GLU A 613 -34.64 26.34 -5.11
CA GLU A 613 -34.49 25.90 -3.71
C GLU A 613 -35.59 26.55 -2.86
N LEU A 614 -36.30 25.73 -2.08
CA LEU A 614 -37.20 26.18 -1.02
C LEU A 614 -36.65 25.70 0.33
N ARG A 615 -36.14 26.62 1.13
CA ARG A 615 -35.61 26.35 2.47
C ARG A 615 -36.78 26.22 3.44
N GLU A 616 -37.09 24.98 3.80
CA GLU A 616 -38.17 24.69 4.75
C GLU A 616 -37.74 24.91 6.19
N LYS A 617 -36.45 24.76 6.49
CA LYS A 617 -35.91 24.92 7.83
C LYS A 617 -34.58 25.65 7.82
N ILE A 618 -34.44 26.63 8.70
CA ILE A 618 -33.20 27.33 9.01
C ILE A 618 -33.03 27.38 10.53
N ASP A 619 -32.10 26.58 11.06
CA ASP A 619 -31.79 26.57 12.49
C ASP A 619 -30.43 27.23 12.76
N ILE A 620 -30.42 28.11 13.77
CA ILE A 620 -29.21 28.77 14.28
C ILE A 620 -28.86 28.16 15.63
N ASN A 621 -27.59 27.77 15.79
CA ASN A 621 -27.07 27.07 16.95
C ASN A 621 -27.88 25.83 17.38
N PRO A 622 -28.28 24.93 16.44
CA PRO A 622 -28.98 23.71 16.79
C PRO A 622 -28.11 22.74 17.61
N VAL A 623 -28.78 21.87 18.36
CA VAL A 623 -28.11 20.84 19.18
C VAL A 623 -27.75 19.63 18.30
N PHE A 624 -26.54 19.63 17.73
CA PHE A 624 -25.94 18.45 17.12
C PHE A 624 -24.47 18.27 17.56
N GLY A 625 -24.00 17.02 17.56
CA GLY A 625 -22.60 16.67 17.87
C GLY A 625 -21.73 16.57 16.62
N ASN A 626 -20.42 16.83 16.76
CA ASN A 626 -19.47 16.86 15.64
C ASN A 626 -19.34 15.52 14.90
N ARG A 627 -19.83 14.41 15.48
CA ARG A 627 -19.82 13.10 14.85
C ARG A 627 -20.47 13.08 13.46
N ILE A 628 -21.44 13.96 13.19
CA ILE A 628 -22.12 14.01 11.89
C ILE A 628 -21.18 14.40 10.74
N PHE A 629 -20.04 15.02 11.03
CA PHE A 629 -19.02 15.41 10.03
C PHE A 629 -17.96 14.33 9.83
N ILE A 630 -18.18 13.11 10.33
CA ILE A 630 -17.27 11.98 10.17
C ILE A 630 -17.86 11.06 9.10
N LYS A 631 -17.15 10.85 7.99
CA LYS A 631 -17.65 10.01 6.88
C LYS A 631 -18.02 8.60 7.32
N GLU A 632 -17.31 8.05 8.31
CA GLU A 632 -17.54 6.70 8.84
C GLU A 632 -18.92 6.56 9.50
N VAL A 633 -19.56 7.65 9.93
CA VAL A 633 -20.95 7.63 10.45
C VAL A 633 -21.95 7.18 9.38
N TYR A 634 -21.65 7.43 8.11
CA TYR A 634 -22.50 7.05 6.97
C TYR A 634 -22.13 5.68 6.40
N PHE A 635 -21.09 5.02 6.95
CA PHE A 635 -20.58 3.72 6.50
C PHE A 635 -21.37 2.52 7.10
N GLY A 636 -22.39 2.75 7.91
CA GLY A 636 -23.06 1.70 8.68
C GLY A 636 -22.14 0.99 9.70
N GLY A 637 -20.92 1.49 9.89
CA GLY A 637 -19.85 0.86 10.67
C GLY A 637 -19.65 1.41 12.08
N PHE A 638 -20.30 2.52 12.45
CA PHE A 638 -20.39 2.94 13.84
C PHE A 638 -21.48 2.14 14.55
N LYS A 639 -21.09 1.03 15.16
CA LYS A 639 -21.84 0.41 16.26
C LYS A 639 -21.33 0.93 17.59
#